data_AF-A0A5E4XHA2-F1
#
_entry.id   AF-A0A5E4XHA2-F1
#
_cell.length_a   1.000
_cell.length_b   1.000
_cell.length_c   1.000
_cell.angle_alpha   90.00
_cell.angle_beta   90.00
_cell.angle_gamma   90.00
#
_symmetry.space_group_name_H-M   'P 1'
#
loop_
_entity.id
_entity.type
_entity.pdbx_description
1 polymer ?
#
loop_
_entity_poly.entity_id
_entity_poly.type
_entity_poly.pdbx_seq_one_letter_code
_entity_poly.pdbx_strand_id
1 'polypeptide(L)'
;MDVMRQFVLASSLPERRREILLSESILRNIRWQSDYPTDHISTDARLKLEESIRLGMGSQGEKMCRLLIRIFEAYLAVTKQKVDFSNNHFRSEDVLVGFAGALYSERFLHAKLDVRYKWAYGWKTALAYACPEASSRIPRLSKNAPTDWFETATAEFERLPLDRVQVDLWRGWPIPKTNGQITWANLRNIYSRYGKDFTEAYAVALAGYAAGRRVNGIVIETAFADFLARLPASWLKEDFASSSKLTSVLINFLIFQCKVFGKEENQYSTLVAYWNRFVAFVTTYLCAGKFFARLTAEELPSLSSKEICRSSTHLRQNGDGETYIAKLLADVPLQLSDEEATDLIYFKIQKNLDLVKSWAESEVNVLWARLERRRQLAKKGTVKEVLSSRTATGRGALIDRTNPDWAANACATFEKIGFRMRVEGRQRTLYPEKLGNMASEVLALPTTGALVPHMTLLVIEHPKLTASFFEKLRLYDGAGQLSGIAETDNGWVLDGDKLRRGPGNAEQQIHLSDRGAEIVAQVIEITRPLRDYLRNKNDPNWRYLFLGCGKGFSYPSRLTISHDINYHRRSGILEKKLLASGGMTEEAAGILAARFSLATVRATAAVVAYIRRPDIQKLSEILGHKKLDIRLLERYLPAPLLRYFEERWVRLFQCGILVEALKESKYLLPAAGFKTLHELNEFISNHALKWVDRKGAAVEAKTGHLFDSVVFSISVETLMLLVSIRAAVENADRPVSKLAEMWVDYAERLFAYIQDSIPPRDDFRAMLAAAKERDCIGLIYPEAIYA
;
A
#
# COMPACT_ATOMS: atom_id res chain seq x y z
N MET A 1 -20.26 6.24 -29.35
CA MET A 1 -18.87 5.70 -29.42
C MET A 1 -17.84 6.73 -29.89
N ASP A 2 -18.19 7.70 -30.74
CA ASP A 2 -17.23 8.67 -31.28
C ASP A 2 -16.63 9.64 -30.25
N VAL A 3 -17.41 10.06 -29.25
CA VAL A 3 -16.92 10.91 -28.15
C VAL A 3 -15.87 10.19 -27.29
N MET A 4 -16.09 8.90 -26.99
CA MET A 4 -15.11 8.07 -26.29
C MET A 4 -13.89 7.76 -27.14
N ARG A 5 -14.04 7.57 -28.46
CA ARG A 5 -12.89 7.45 -29.38
C ARG A 5 -12.02 8.71 -29.38
N GLN A 6 -12.63 9.89 -29.48
CA GLN A 6 -11.91 11.17 -29.41
C GLN A 6 -11.19 11.36 -28.07
N PHE A 7 -11.85 11.01 -26.96
CA PHE A 7 -11.23 11.04 -25.63
C PHE A 7 -10.03 10.10 -25.52
N VAL A 8 -10.11 8.89 -26.09
CA VAL A 8 -9.02 7.92 -26.12
C VAL A 8 -7.86 8.41 -27.00
N LEU A 9 -8.14 9.01 -28.15
CA LEU A 9 -7.13 9.58 -29.05
C LEU A 9 -6.35 10.74 -28.39
N ALA A 10 -7.01 11.53 -27.55
CA ALA A 10 -6.39 12.62 -26.78
C ALA A 10 -5.56 12.14 -25.56
N SER A 11 -5.64 10.86 -25.19
CA SER A 11 -5.04 10.33 -23.95
C SER A 11 -3.63 9.75 -24.16
N SER A 12 -2.71 9.93 -23.19
CA SER A 12 -1.32 9.44 -23.22
C SER A 12 -1.16 7.94 -22.89
N LEU A 13 -2.05 7.09 -23.40
CA LEU A 13 -2.04 5.64 -23.11
C LEU A 13 -0.95 4.88 -23.88
N PRO A 14 -0.40 3.78 -23.31
CA PRO A 14 0.49 2.87 -24.03
C PRO A 14 -0.17 2.26 -25.28
N GLU A 15 0.61 2.05 -26.35
CA GLU A 15 0.16 1.60 -27.68
C GLU A 15 -0.74 0.37 -27.66
N ARG A 16 -0.29 -0.72 -27.02
CA ARG A 16 -1.07 -1.98 -26.86
C ARG A 16 -2.44 -1.79 -26.20
N ARG A 17 -2.63 -0.74 -25.41
CA ARG A 17 -3.90 -0.45 -24.74
C ARG A 17 -4.78 0.49 -25.54
N ARG A 18 -4.18 1.36 -26.36
CA ARG A 18 -4.90 2.11 -27.39
C ARG A 18 -5.51 1.15 -28.42
N GLU A 19 -4.79 0.11 -28.84
CA GLU A 19 -5.30 -0.93 -29.75
C GLU A 19 -6.63 -1.54 -29.27
N ILE A 20 -6.73 -1.92 -27.98
CA ILE A 20 -7.96 -2.50 -27.41
C ILE A 20 -9.14 -1.51 -27.44
N LEU A 21 -8.87 -0.23 -27.19
CA LEU A 21 -9.90 0.81 -27.13
C LEU A 21 -10.37 1.26 -28.52
N LEU A 22 -9.46 1.24 -29.50
CA LEU A 22 -9.75 1.56 -30.89
C LEU A 22 -10.35 0.38 -31.65
N SER A 23 -10.11 -0.85 -31.17
CA SER A 23 -10.61 -2.08 -31.77
C SER A 23 -12.12 -2.04 -32.04
N GLU A 24 -12.50 -2.49 -33.23
CA GLU A 24 -13.91 -2.65 -33.61
C GLU A 24 -14.50 -3.99 -33.15
N SER A 25 -13.70 -4.83 -32.49
CA SER A 25 -14.20 -6.11 -31.98
C SER A 25 -15.38 -5.93 -31.04
N ILE A 26 -16.31 -6.87 -31.08
CA ILE A 26 -17.45 -6.94 -30.16
C ILE A 26 -16.94 -7.28 -28.75
N LEU A 27 -16.15 -8.35 -28.62
CA LEU A 27 -15.56 -8.78 -27.37
C LEU A 27 -14.13 -8.25 -27.24
N ARG A 28 -14.00 -7.07 -26.62
CA ARG A 28 -12.69 -6.43 -26.36
C ARG A 28 -11.97 -7.00 -25.13
N ASN A 29 -12.74 -7.45 -24.13
CA ASN A 29 -12.22 -8.10 -22.94
C ASN A 29 -13.32 -8.99 -22.35
N ILE A 30 -13.09 -10.30 -22.26
CA ILE A 30 -14.13 -11.26 -21.86
C ILE A 30 -14.35 -11.28 -20.33
N ARG A 31 -13.35 -10.87 -19.55
CA ARG A 31 -13.35 -11.10 -18.10
C ARG A 31 -14.28 -10.19 -17.31
N TRP A 32 -14.63 -9.02 -17.85
CA TRP A 32 -15.47 -8.05 -17.11
C TRP A 32 -16.97 -8.30 -17.30
N GLN A 33 -17.37 -9.11 -18.29
CA GLN A 33 -18.77 -9.45 -18.57
C GLN A 33 -19.26 -10.65 -17.73
N SER A 34 -18.60 -10.96 -16.61
CA SER A 34 -18.92 -12.14 -15.81
C SER A 34 -20.36 -12.16 -15.28
N ASP A 35 -20.92 -10.97 -15.06
CA ASP A 35 -22.19 -10.77 -14.38
C ASP A 35 -23.34 -10.48 -15.37
N TYR A 36 -23.10 -10.67 -16.67
CA TYR A 36 -24.13 -10.50 -17.69
C TYR A 36 -25.15 -11.65 -17.61
N PRO A 37 -26.44 -11.38 -17.85
CA PRO A 37 -27.46 -12.41 -17.86
C PRO A 37 -27.21 -13.43 -18.98
N THR A 38 -27.81 -14.61 -18.83
CA THR A 38 -27.74 -15.70 -19.82
C THR A 38 -29.16 -15.89 -20.35
N ASP A 39 -29.45 -15.27 -21.48
CA ASP A 39 -30.81 -15.16 -22.02
C ASP A 39 -30.99 -15.96 -23.32
N HIS A 40 -29.88 -16.33 -23.98
CA HIS A 40 -29.88 -16.98 -25.30
C HIS A 40 -29.51 -18.47 -25.24
N ILE A 41 -28.95 -18.94 -24.13
CA ILE A 41 -28.70 -20.36 -23.86
C ILE A 41 -29.71 -20.84 -22.81
N SER A 42 -30.50 -21.87 -23.13
CA SER A 42 -31.41 -22.48 -22.14
C SER A 42 -30.63 -23.10 -20.98
N THR A 43 -31.28 -23.24 -19.82
CA THR A 43 -30.63 -23.81 -18.62
C THR A 43 -30.05 -25.19 -18.90
N ASP A 44 -30.79 -26.05 -19.60
CA ASP A 44 -30.37 -27.42 -19.93
C ASP A 44 -29.20 -27.41 -20.92
N ALA A 45 -29.24 -26.56 -21.95
CA ALA A 45 -28.15 -26.39 -22.90
C ALA A 45 -26.87 -25.92 -22.20
N ARG A 46 -27.00 -24.98 -21.27
CA ARG A 46 -25.87 -24.48 -20.47
C ARG A 46 -25.27 -25.58 -19.61
N LEU A 47 -26.09 -26.31 -18.86
CA LEU A 47 -25.62 -27.41 -18.00
C LEU A 47 -24.89 -28.48 -18.81
N LYS A 48 -25.45 -28.87 -19.95
CA LYS A 48 -24.83 -29.86 -20.85
C LYS A 48 -23.48 -29.38 -21.38
N LEU A 49 -23.38 -28.12 -21.83
CA LEU A 49 -22.12 -27.55 -22.29
C LEU A 49 -21.10 -27.43 -21.15
N GLU A 50 -21.51 -26.98 -19.96
CA GLU A 50 -20.63 -26.85 -18.80
C GLU A 50 -20.03 -28.21 -18.39
N GLU A 51 -20.85 -29.26 -18.35
CA GLU A 51 -20.42 -30.64 -18.10
C GLU A 51 -19.43 -31.12 -19.17
N SER A 52 -19.80 -30.95 -20.45
CA SER A 52 -18.98 -31.39 -21.59
C SER A 52 -17.62 -30.69 -21.64
N ILE A 53 -17.58 -29.41 -21.28
CA ILE A 53 -16.34 -28.64 -21.13
C ILE A 53 -15.45 -29.24 -20.03
N ARG A 54 -16.02 -29.61 -18.87
CA ARG A 54 -15.25 -30.20 -17.76
C ARG A 54 -14.66 -31.55 -18.15
N LEU A 55 -15.45 -32.39 -18.82
CA LEU A 55 -15.01 -33.70 -19.31
C LEU A 55 -13.90 -33.58 -20.36
N GLY A 56 -14.05 -32.66 -21.33
CA GLY A 56 -13.10 -32.51 -22.42
C GLY A 56 -11.80 -31.78 -22.08
N MET A 57 -11.78 -30.92 -21.05
CA MET A 57 -10.63 -30.06 -20.73
C MET A 57 -9.99 -30.29 -19.35
N GLY A 58 -10.51 -31.23 -18.55
CA GLY A 58 -9.95 -31.59 -17.24
C GLY A 58 -9.82 -30.40 -16.28
N SER A 59 -8.74 -30.36 -15.48
CA SER A 59 -8.51 -29.32 -14.46
C SER A 59 -8.32 -27.89 -15.02
N GLN A 60 -7.99 -27.75 -16.32
CA GLN A 60 -7.99 -26.44 -16.99
C GLN A 60 -9.39 -26.01 -17.46
N GLY A 61 -10.30 -26.97 -17.65
CA GLY A 61 -11.67 -26.76 -18.11
C GLY A 61 -12.48 -25.88 -17.18
N GLU A 62 -12.31 -25.99 -15.86
CA GLU A 62 -13.13 -25.25 -14.89
C GLU A 62 -13.03 -23.72 -15.03
N LYS A 63 -11.82 -23.19 -15.24
CA LYS A 63 -11.59 -21.74 -15.45
C LYS A 63 -12.00 -21.28 -16.85
N MET A 64 -11.82 -22.12 -17.86
CA MET A 64 -12.19 -21.81 -19.24
C MET A 64 -13.70 -21.89 -19.47
N CYS A 65 -14.38 -22.78 -18.75
CA CYS A 65 -15.81 -23.07 -18.89
C CYS A 65 -16.65 -21.80 -18.81
N ARG A 66 -16.51 -21.06 -17.69
CA ARG A 66 -17.27 -19.83 -17.48
C ARG A 66 -17.06 -18.81 -18.60
N LEU A 67 -15.83 -18.63 -19.07
CA LEU A 67 -15.53 -17.64 -20.11
C LEU A 67 -16.01 -18.10 -21.48
N LEU A 68 -15.87 -19.38 -21.82
CA LEU A 68 -16.28 -19.93 -23.11
C LEU A 68 -17.80 -19.87 -23.29
N ILE A 69 -18.56 -20.23 -22.24
CA ILE A 69 -20.02 -20.06 -22.22
C ILE A 69 -20.41 -18.59 -22.41
N ARG A 70 -19.68 -17.65 -21.81
CA ARG A 70 -19.94 -16.21 -21.97
C ARG A 70 -19.67 -15.71 -23.38
N ILE A 71 -18.59 -16.16 -24.01
CA ILE A 71 -18.30 -15.83 -25.40
C ILE A 71 -19.39 -16.40 -26.31
N PHE A 72 -19.89 -17.60 -26.02
CA PHE A 72 -20.98 -18.20 -26.78
C PHE A 72 -22.31 -17.46 -26.60
N GLU A 73 -22.66 -17.08 -25.37
CA GLU A 73 -23.83 -16.24 -25.09
C GLU A 73 -23.76 -14.91 -25.86
N ALA A 74 -22.58 -14.29 -25.93
CA ALA A 74 -22.39 -13.06 -26.70
C ALA A 74 -22.60 -13.27 -28.20
N TYR A 75 -22.09 -14.38 -28.76
CA TYR A 75 -22.30 -14.75 -30.16
C TYR A 75 -23.80 -14.86 -30.46
N LEU A 76 -24.53 -15.64 -29.66
CA LEU A 76 -25.96 -15.83 -29.83
C LEU A 76 -26.75 -14.53 -29.72
N ALA A 77 -26.39 -13.69 -28.75
CA ALA A 77 -27.02 -12.39 -28.57
C ALA A 77 -26.82 -11.47 -29.79
N VAL A 78 -25.59 -11.36 -30.31
CA VAL A 78 -25.34 -10.48 -31.46
C VAL A 78 -25.89 -11.03 -32.77
N THR A 79 -26.06 -12.34 -32.91
CA THR A 79 -26.68 -12.97 -34.10
C THR A 79 -28.19 -13.18 -33.97
N LYS A 80 -28.80 -12.79 -32.84
CA LYS A 80 -30.22 -13.02 -32.51
C LYS A 80 -30.64 -14.49 -32.54
N GLN A 81 -29.71 -15.38 -32.22
CA GLN A 81 -29.95 -16.81 -32.17
C GLN A 81 -30.18 -17.27 -30.73
N LYS A 82 -30.82 -18.42 -30.56
CA LYS A 82 -30.96 -19.08 -29.26
C LYS A 82 -30.61 -20.55 -29.41
N VAL A 83 -30.08 -21.13 -28.34
CA VAL A 83 -29.76 -22.55 -28.26
C VAL A 83 -30.50 -23.19 -27.12
N ASP A 84 -31.14 -24.30 -27.44
CA ASP A 84 -31.88 -25.14 -26.51
C ASP A 84 -31.41 -26.59 -26.62
N PHE A 85 -31.55 -27.33 -25.53
CA PHE A 85 -31.18 -28.73 -25.39
C PHE A 85 -32.38 -29.50 -24.84
N SER A 86 -32.95 -30.35 -25.68
CA SER A 86 -34.14 -31.14 -25.36
C SER A 86 -34.05 -32.51 -26.01
N ASN A 87 -34.62 -33.54 -25.39
CA ASN A 87 -34.57 -34.92 -25.90
C ASN A 87 -33.13 -35.39 -26.18
N ASN A 88 -32.17 -34.98 -25.34
CA ASN A 88 -30.74 -35.29 -25.44
C ASN A 88 -30.04 -34.76 -26.71
N HIS A 89 -30.62 -33.77 -27.39
CA HIS A 89 -30.03 -33.16 -28.60
C HIS A 89 -30.12 -31.63 -28.55
N PHE A 90 -29.17 -30.96 -29.22
CA PHE A 90 -29.23 -29.52 -29.45
C PHE A 90 -30.12 -29.22 -30.66
N ARG A 91 -31.07 -28.29 -30.54
CA ARG A 91 -32.02 -27.99 -31.62
C ARG A 91 -31.41 -27.29 -32.85
N SER A 92 -30.20 -26.77 -32.75
CA SER A 92 -29.53 -26.07 -33.86
C SER A 92 -28.03 -26.31 -33.85
N GLU A 93 -27.59 -27.37 -34.53
CA GLU A 93 -26.18 -27.73 -34.66
C GLU A 93 -25.39 -26.70 -35.48
N ASP A 94 -26.01 -26.10 -36.49
CA ASP A 94 -25.38 -25.09 -37.35
C ASP A 94 -24.89 -23.88 -36.55
N VAL A 95 -25.63 -23.50 -35.50
CA VAL A 95 -25.26 -22.42 -34.60
C VAL A 95 -24.01 -22.79 -33.78
N LEU A 96 -23.89 -24.04 -33.35
CA LEU A 96 -22.72 -24.57 -32.63
C LEU A 96 -21.48 -24.61 -33.53
N VAL A 97 -21.66 -25.00 -34.79
CA VAL A 97 -20.59 -25.05 -35.80
C VAL A 97 -20.16 -23.64 -36.20
N GLY A 98 -21.10 -22.75 -36.49
CA GLY A 98 -20.84 -21.36 -36.91
C GLY A 98 -20.09 -20.55 -35.85
N PHE A 99 -20.34 -20.81 -34.56
CA PHE A 99 -19.58 -20.18 -33.48
C PHE A 99 -18.07 -20.46 -33.55
N ALA A 100 -17.65 -21.62 -34.05
CA ALA A 100 -16.23 -21.93 -34.23
C ALA A 100 -15.57 -20.96 -35.24
N GLY A 101 -16.28 -20.57 -36.30
CA GLY A 101 -15.85 -19.55 -37.25
C GLY A 101 -15.78 -18.15 -36.64
N ALA A 102 -16.78 -17.78 -35.82
CA ALA A 102 -16.80 -16.50 -35.13
C ALA A 102 -15.58 -16.29 -34.20
N LEU A 103 -15.09 -17.35 -33.55
CA LEU A 103 -13.91 -17.29 -32.66
C LEU A 103 -12.62 -16.85 -33.36
N TYR A 104 -12.51 -16.99 -34.68
CA TYR A 104 -11.38 -16.50 -35.46
C TYR A 104 -11.54 -15.08 -36.01
N SER A 105 -12.77 -14.54 -36.01
CA SER A 105 -13.06 -13.19 -36.52
C SER A 105 -12.48 -12.10 -35.61
N GLU A 106 -11.75 -11.15 -36.22
CA GLU A 106 -11.27 -9.94 -35.55
C GLU A 106 -12.43 -9.03 -35.14
N ARG A 107 -13.51 -9.05 -35.92
CA ARG A 107 -14.75 -8.30 -35.63
C ARG A 107 -15.48 -8.88 -34.42
N PHE A 108 -15.38 -10.17 -34.16
CA PHE A 108 -16.00 -10.78 -32.98
C PHE A 108 -15.14 -10.68 -31.74
N LEU A 109 -13.89 -11.16 -31.79
CA LEU A 109 -13.05 -11.37 -30.60
C LEU A 109 -11.68 -10.70 -30.73
N HIS A 110 -11.42 -9.72 -29.87
CA HIS A 110 -10.13 -9.05 -29.78
C HIS A 110 -9.10 -9.94 -29.06
N ALA A 111 -8.39 -10.76 -29.83
CA ALA A 111 -7.36 -11.66 -29.31
C ALA A 111 -6.29 -11.96 -30.37
N LYS A 112 -5.09 -12.36 -29.93
CA LYS A 112 -4.05 -12.90 -30.80
C LYS A 112 -4.44 -14.30 -31.31
N LEU A 113 -3.87 -14.70 -32.44
CA LEU A 113 -4.13 -15.99 -33.08
C LEU A 113 -3.98 -17.19 -32.12
N ASP A 114 -2.95 -17.20 -31.25
CA ASP A 114 -2.73 -18.28 -30.29
C ASP A 114 -3.85 -18.41 -29.24
N VAL A 115 -4.50 -17.29 -28.91
CA VAL A 115 -5.63 -17.24 -27.98
C VAL A 115 -6.92 -17.65 -28.70
N ARG A 116 -7.15 -17.18 -29.94
CA ARG A 116 -8.28 -17.62 -30.78
C ARG A 116 -8.25 -19.14 -31.01
N TYR A 117 -7.08 -19.68 -31.33
CA TYR A 117 -6.83 -21.12 -31.43
C TYR A 117 -7.25 -21.87 -30.15
N LYS A 118 -6.84 -21.38 -28.97
CA LYS A 118 -7.18 -22.03 -27.68
C LYS A 118 -8.68 -22.08 -27.45
N TRP A 119 -9.41 -21.01 -27.78
CA TRP A 119 -10.86 -20.98 -27.64
C TRP A 119 -11.55 -21.91 -28.62
N ALA A 120 -11.17 -21.88 -29.90
CA ALA A 120 -11.75 -22.76 -30.91
C ALA A 120 -11.44 -24.24 -30.63
N TYR A 121 -10.23 -24.55 -30.17
CA TYR A 121 -9.85 -25.90 -29.75
C TYR A 121 -10.68 -26.35 -28.54
N GLY A 122 -10.82 -25.49 -27.53
CA GLY A 122 -11.65 -25.78 -26.35
C GLY A 122 -13.11 -26.01 -26.71
N TRP A 123 -13.65 -25.20 -27.63
CA TRP A 123 -15.02 -25.35 -28.13
C TRP A 123 -15.22 -26.67 -28.88
N LYS A 124 -14.35 -26.99 -29.85
CA LYS A 124 -14.41 -28.27 -30.57
C LYS A 124 -14.31 -29.47 -29.63
N THR A 125 -13.40 -29.39 -28.65
CA THR A 125 -13.22 -30.45 -27.65
C THR A 125 -14.49 -30.61 -26.81
N ALA A 126 -15.12 -29.52 -26.37
CA ALA A 126 -16.38 -29.58 -25.66
C ALA A 126 -17.52 -30.17 -26.51
N LEU A 127 -17.62 -29.78 -27.79
CA LEU A 127 -18.61 -30.33 -28.71
C LEU A 127 -18.41 -31.84 -28.94
N ALA A 128 -17.19 -32.36 -28.90
CA ALA A 128 -16.97 -33.81 -29.04
C ALA A 128 -17.68 -34.63 -27.95
N TYR A 129 -17.98 -34.04 -26.79
CA TYR A 129 -18.77 -34.65 -25.72
C TYR A 129 -20.24 -34.19 -25.72
N ALA A 130 -20.51 -32.95 -26.13
CA ALA A 130 -21.85 -32.36 -26.08
C ALA A 130 -22.72 -32.74 -27.29
N CYS A 131 -22.14 -32.74 -28.48
CA CYS A 131 -22.77 -32.98 -29.78
C CYS A 131 -21.70 -33.44 -30.80
N PRO A 132 -21.37 -34.74 -30.82
CA PRO A 132 -20.35 -35.31 -31.70
C PRO A 132 -20.57 -34.98 -33.19
N GLU A 133 -21.82 -34.91 -33.61
CA GLU A 133 -22.25 -34.58 -34.97
C GLU A 133 -21.76 -33.17 -35.35
N ALA A 134 -22.06 -32.16 -34.55
CA ALA A 134 -21.54 -30.80 -34.73
C ALA A 134 -20.01 -30.73 -34.65
N SER A 135 -19.38 -31.51 -33.76
CA SER A 135 -17.91 -31.55 -33.63
C SER A 135 -17.23 -32.12 -34.88
N SER A 136 -17.83 -33.14 -35.51
CA SER A 136 -17.32 -33.80 -36.70
C SER A 136 -17.26 -32.86 -37.91
N ARG A 137 -18.15 -31.87 -37.97
CA ARG A 137 -18.23 -30.84 -39.01
C ARG A 137 -17.15 -29.77 -38.88
N ILE A 138 -16.48 -29.67 -37.73
CA ILE A 138 -15.36 -28.74 -37.51
C ILE A 138 -14.05 -29.49 -37.82
N PRO A 139 -13.21 -29.04 -38.76
CA PRO A 139 -11.98 -29.74 -39.12
C PRO A 139 -10.89 -29.59 -38.04
N ARG A 140 -9.75 -30.24 -38.27
CA ARG A 140 -8.59 -30.15 -37.35
C ARG A 140 -8.00 -28.74 -37.39
N LEU A 141 -7.77 -28.16 -36.21
CA LEU A 141 -7.20 -26.82 -36.08
C LEU A 141 -5.69 -26.83 -36.29
N SER A 142 -5.15 -25.74 -36.86
CA SER A 142 -3.71 -25.49 -37.00
C SER A 142 -3.24 -24.45 -35.97
N LYS A 143 -2.04 -24.65 -35.40
CA LYS A 143 -1.44 -23.72 -34.42
C LYS A 143 -0.76 -22.51 -35.08
N ASN A 144 -0.49 -22.58 -36.38
CA ASN A 144 0.32 -21.59 -37.09
C ASN A 144 -0.54 -20.59 -37.87
N ALA A 145 -1.67 -21.03 -38.41
CA ALA A 145 -2.59 -20.22 -39.22
C ALA A 145 -4.01 -20.83 -39.18
N PRO A 146 -5.07 -20.04 -39.44
CA PRO A 146 -6.40 -20.59 -39.75
C PRO A 146 -6.32 -21.54 -40.96
N THR A 147 -7.19 -22.56 -41.00
CA THR A 147 -7.35 -23.40 -42.20
C THR A 147 -8.42 -22.80 -43.11
N ASP A 148 -8.47 -23.18 -44.39
CA ASP A 148 -9.44 -22.69 -45.38
C ASP A 148 -10.90 -22.74 -44.89
N TRP A 149 -11.26 -23.80 -44.14
CA TRP A 149 -12.58 -23.91 -43.52
C TRP A 149 -12.85 -22.81 -42.48
N PHE A 150 -11.88 -22.49 -41.61
CA PHE A 150 -12.02 -21.42 -40.63
C PHE A 150 -12.03 -20.05 -41.31
N GLU A 151 -11.28 -19.85 -42.38
CA GLU A 151 -11.34 -18.62 -43.18
C GLU A 151 -12.74 -18.43 -43.78
N THR A 152 -13.31 -19.49 -44.35
CA THR A 152 -14.67 -19.48 -44.91
C THR A 152 -15.71 -19.22 -43.81
N ALA A 153 -15.66 -19.96 -42.70
CA ALA A 153 -16.61 -19.81 -41.59
C ALA A 153 -16.49 -18.45 -40.89
N THR A 154 -15.28 -17.87 -40.82
CA THR A 154 -15.07 -16.50 -40.35
C THR A 154 -15.71 -15.48 -41.31
N ALA A 155 -15.51 -15.64 -42.61
CA ALA A 155 -16.13 -14.77 -43.62
C ALA A 155 -17.67 -14.86 -43.60
N GLU A 156 -18.23 -16.03 -43.36
CA GLU A 156 -19.68 -16.22 -43.16
C GLU A 156 -20.19 -15.44 -41.96
N PHE A 157 -19.53 -15.56 -40.80
CA PHE A 157 -19.88 -14.76 -39.62
C PHE A 157 -19.79 -13.25 -39.91
N GLU A 158 -18.75 -12.81 -40.61
CA GLU A 158 -18.53 -11.39 -40.90
C GLU A 158 -19.58 -10.80 -41.85
N ARG A 159 -20.30 -11.62 -42.62
CA ARG A 159 -21.43 -11.21 -43.46
C ARG A 159 -22.75 -11.13 -42.71
N LEU A 160 -22.85 -11.71 -41.51
CA LEU A 160 -24.10 -11.73 -40.77
C LEU A 160 -24.54 -10.31 -40.35
N PRO A 161 -25.84 -9.98 -40.48
CA PRO A 161 -26.40 -8.79 -39.87
C PRO A 161 -26.44 -8.98 -38.36
N LEU A 162 -25.73 -8.12 -37.63
CA LEU A 162 -25.65 -8.18 -36.17
C LEU A 162 -26.63 -7.23 -35.49
N ASP A 163 -27.17 -7.65 -34.36
CA ASP A 163 -27.97 -6.79 -33.49
C ASP A 163 -27.10 -5.65 -32.92
N ARG A 164 -27.39 -4.42 -33.36
CA ARG A 164 -26.63 -3.23 -32.96
C ARG A 164 -26.68 -2.95 -31.46
N VAL A 165 -27.81 -3.22 -30.81
CA VAL A 165 -27.98 -3.03 -29.37
C VAL A 165 -27.12 -4.04 -28.62
N GLN A 166 -27.16 -5.31 -28.98
CA GLN A 166 -26.33 -6.33 -28.35
C GLN A 166 -24.84 -6.07 -28.62
N VAL A 167 -24.47 -5.63 -29.83
CA VAL A 167 -23.09 -5.22 -30.13
C VAL A 167 -22.63 -4.11 -29.17
N ASP A 168 -23.45 -3.09 -28.92
CA ASP A 168 -23.10 -2.00 -27.98
C ASP A 168 -22.97 -2.52 -26.54
N LEU A 169 -23.91 -3.35 -26.07
CA LEU A 169 -23.88 -3.94 -24.73
C LEU A 169 -22.65 -4.83 -24.51
N TRP A 170 -22.34 -5.72 -25.45
CA TRP A 170 -21.21 -6.64 -25.35
C TRP A 170 -19.86 -5.97 -25.58
N ARG A 171 -19.81 -4.85 -26.32
CA ARG A 171 -18.61 -4.00 -26.40
C ARG A 171 -18.30 -3.33 -25.07
N GLY A 172 -19.33 -2.93 -24.33
CA GLY A 172 -19.21 -2.29 -23.03
C GLY A 172 -18.54 -0.92 -23.03
N TRP A 173 -18.29 -0.41 -21.82
CA TRP A 173 -17.80 0.96 -21.60
C TRP A 173 -16.44 0.96 -20.90
N PRO A 174 -15.33 1.06 -21.67
CA PRO A 174 -14.00 1.10 -21.10
C PRO A 174 -13.69 2.48 -20.53
N ILE A 175 -13.05 2.51 -19.36
CA ILE A 175 -12.67 3.71 -18.62
C ILE A 175 -11.16 3.70 -18.45
N PRO A 176 -10.41 4.46 -19.27
CA PRO A 176 -8.97 4.54 -19.17
C PRO A 176 -8.57 5.33 -17.91
N LYS A 177 -7.49 4.91 -17.26
CA LYS A 177 -6.92 5.56 -16.08
C LYS A 177 -5.57 6.20 -16.40
N THR A 178 -5.20 7.19 -15.59
CA THR A 178 -3.91 7.89 -15.65
C THR A 178 -2.68 6.97 -15.60
N ASN A 179 -2.77 5.81 -14.95
CA ASN A 179 -1.67 4.84 -14.85
C ASN A 179 -1.59 3.88 -16.05
N GLY A 180 -2.30 4.15 -17.15
CA GLY A 180 -2.43 3.25 -18.30
C GLY A 180 -3.44 2.11 -18.10
N GLN A 181 -3.95 1.93 -16.87
CA GLN A 181 -5.16 1.18 -16.46
C GLN A 181 -6.33 1.24 -17.46
N ILE A 182 -7.04 0.13 -17.74
CA ILE A 182 -8.42 0.19 -18.26
C ILE A 182 -9.30 -0.53 -17.24
N THR A 183 -10.33 0.15 -16.76
CA THR A 183 -11.43 -0.44 -15.96
C THR A 183 -12.68 -0.46 -16.82
N TRP A 184 -13.50 -1.49 -16.71
CA TRP A 184 -14.75 -1.59 -17.48
C TRP A 184 -15.92 -1.33 -16.54
N ALA A 185 -16.82 -0.42 -16.92
CA ALA A 185 -18.07 -0.19 -16.20
C ALA A 185 -19.18 -1.03 -16.81
N ASN A 186 -19.93 -1.76 -15.98
CA ASN A 186 -21.15 -2.41 -16.40
C ASN A 186 -22.29 -1.38 -16.38
N LEU A 187 -22.62 -0.80 -17.55
CA LEU A 187 -23.74 0.15 -17.68
C LEU A 187 -24.94 -0.45 -18.42
N ARG A 188 -25.03 -1.79 -18.50
CA ARG A 188 -26.11 -2.50 -19.21
C ARG A 188 -27.49 -2.08 -18.69
N ASN A 189 -27.65 -2.00 -17.37
CA ASN A 189 -28.93 -1.65 -16.74
C ASN A 189 -29.37 -0.22 -17.09
N ILE A 190 -28.43 0.74 -17.10
CA ILE A 190 -28.71 2.11 -17.55
C ILE A 190 -29.06 2.12 -19.04
N TYR A 191 -28.33 1.38 -19.87
CA TYR A 191 -28.61 1.31 -21.31
C TYR A 191 -30.02 0.79 -21.57
N SER A 192 -30.41 -0.28 -20.90
CA SER A 192 -31.76 -0.84 -20.99
C SER A 192 -32.83 0.14 -20.50
N ARG A 193 -32.53 0.97 -19.48
CA ARG A 193 -33.49 1.89 -18.86
C ARG A 193 -33.64 3.22 -19.59
N TYR A 194 -32.52 3.87 -19.93
CA TYR A 194 -32.48 5.25 -20.43
C TYR A 194 -31.92 5.37 -21.85
N GLY A 195 -31.49 4.27 -22.45
CA GLY A 195 -31.00 4.21 -23.82
C GLY A 195 -29.52 4.57 -23.98
N LYS A 196 -29.08 4.52 -25.25
CA LYS A 196 -27.68 4.66 -25.64
C LYS A 196 -27.08 6.00 -25.26
N ASP A 197 -27.73 7.10 -25.65
CA ASP A 197 -27.16 8.43 -25.51
C ASP A 197 -26.93 8.80 -24.04
N PHE A 198 -27.89 8.47 -23.17
CA PHE A 198 -27.76 8.66 -21.73
C PHE A 198 -26.60 7.85 -21.15
N THR A 199 -26.46 6.59 -21.59
CA THR A 199 -25.39 5.71 -21.13
C THR A 199 -24.01 6.19 -21.58
N GLU A 200 -23.89 6.63 -22.83
CA GLU A 200 -22.63 7.17 -23.36
C GLU A 200 -22.23 8.45 -22.65
N ALA A 201 -23.17 9.36 -22.36
CA ALA A 201 -22.89 10.56 -21.58
C ALA A 201 -22.42 10.23 -20.15
N TYR A 202 -23.06 9.27 -19.47
CA TYR A 202 -22.60 8.81 -18.15
C TYR A 202 -21.20 8.17 -18.22
N ALA A 203 -20.93 7.35 -19.23
CA ALA A 203 -19.63 6.74 -19.44
C ALA A 203 -18.51 7.79 -19.66
N VAL A 204 -18.80 8.86 -20.40
CA VAL A 204 -17.88 9.99 -20.59
C VAL A 204 -17.61 10.70 -19.28
N ALA A 205 -18.63 10.92 -18.44
CA ALA A 205 -18.44 11.49 -17.11
C ALA A 205 -17.53 10.62 -16.23
N LEU A 206 -17.73 9.30 -16.22
CA LEU A 206 -16.86 8.36 -15.51
C LEU A 206 -15.41 8.40 -16.04
N ALA A 207 -15.24 8.44 -17.36
CA ALA A 207 -13.93 8.53 -18.00
C ALA A 207 -13.21 9.83 -17.64
N GLY A 208 -13.89 10.97 -17.73
CA GLY A 208 -13.37 12.28 -17.30
C GLY A 208 -12.98 12.29 -15.83
N TYR A 209 -13.79 11.68 -14.96
CA TYR A 209 -13.50 11.59 -13.54
C TYR A 209 -12.27 10.72 -13.23
N ALA A 210 -12.08 9.63 -13.97
CA ALA A 210 -10.89 8.79 -13.89
C ALA A 210 -9.64 9.46 -14.50
N ALA A 211 -9.82 10.37 -15.47
CA ALA A 211 -8.77 10.97 -16.31
C ALA A 211 -7.70 11.79 -15.57
N GLY A 212 -7.98 12.30 -14.37
CA GLY A 212 -7.06 13.14 -13.60
C GLY A 212 -6.61 12.52 -12.28
N ARG A 213 -7.02 11.28 -11.98
CA ARG A 213 -6.92 10.75 -10.62
C ARG A 213 -6.21 9.39 -10.57
N ARG A 214 -5.46 9.17 -9.48
CA ARG A 214 -4.90 7.86 -9.11
C ARG A 214 -5.90 7.01 -8.32
N VAL A 215 -7.21 7.16 -8.54
CA VAL A 215 -8.21 6.44 -7.72
C VAL A 215 -8.18 4.94 -8.04
N ASN A 216 -8.03 4.14 -6.99
CA ASN A 216 -8.21 2.69 -7.03
C ASN A 216 -9.71 2.34 -7.10
N GLY A 217 -10.38 2.67 -8.21
CA GLY A 217 -11.77 2.29 -8.48
C GLY A 217 -12.75 3.46 -8.59
N ILE A 218 -13.91 3.19 -9.20
CA ILE A 218 -15.05 4.11 -9.43
C ILE A 218 -16.31 3.50 -8.81
N VAL A 219 -16.16 2.92 -7.61
CA VAL A 219 -17.11 1.97 -7.03
C VAL A 219 -18.47 2.62 -6.72
N ILE A 220 -18.46 3.78 -6.05
CA ILE A 220 -19.71 4.49 -5.73
C ILE A 220 -20.32 5.07 -7.01
N GLU A 221 -19.49 5.53 -7.94
CA GLU A 221 -19.96 6.08 -9.21
C GLU A 221 -20.62 5.00 -10.09
N THR A 222 -20.12 3.75 -10.08
CA THR A 222 -20.80 2.62 -10.73
C THR A 222 -22.03 2.15 -9.95
N ALA A 223 -21.98 2.14 -8.62
CA ALA A 223 -23.15 1.80 -7.80
C ALA A 223 -24.29 2.81 -7.96
N PHE A 224 -23.95 4.08 -8.18
CA PHE A 224 -24.92 5.11 -8.50
C PHE A 224 -25.60 4.83 -9.84
N ALA A 225 -24.84 4.37 -10.84
CA ALA A 225 -25.43 3.98 -12.11
C ALA A 225 -26.47 2.86 -11.97
N ASP A 226 -26.14 1.81 -11.21
CA ASP A 226 -27.09 0.73 -10.90
C ASP A 226 -28.29 1.22 -10.08
N PHE A 227 -28.08 2.18 -9.17
CA PHE A 227 -29.16 2.80 -8.41
C PHE A 227 -30.13 3.56 -9.31
N LEU A 228 -29.61 4.36 -10.26
CA LEU A 228 -30.43 5.08 -11.23
C LEU A 228 -31.27 4.13 -12.09
N ALA A 229 -30.70 3.00 -12.50
CA ALA A 229 -31.42 2.00 -13.29
C ALA A 229 -32.59 1.33 -12.53
N ARG A 230 -32.60 1.40 -11.19
CA ARG A 230 -33.64 0.82 -10.31
C ARG A 230 -34.65 1.85 -9.81
N LEU A 231 -34.58 3.10 -10.27
CA LEU A 231 -35.58 4.10 -9.92
C LEU A 231 -36.97 3.65 -10.42
N PRO A 232 -38.06 4.09 -9.75
CA PRO A 232 -39.43 3.77 -10.17
C PRO A 232 -39.69 4.05 -11.65
N ALA A 233 -40.60 3.30 -12.27
CA ALA A 233 -40.89 3.43 -13.70
C ALA A 233 -41.28 4.86 -14.13
N SER A 234 -41.83 5.65 -13.21
CA SER A 234 -42.18 7.06 -13.39
C SER A 234 -41.00 8.02 -13.54
N TRP A 235 -39.76 7.60 -13.22
CA TRP A 235 -38.56 8.40 -13.42
C TRP A 235 -38.07 8.33 -14.86
N LEU A 236 -38.18 9.46 -15.56
CA LEU A 236 -37.73 9.65 -16.94
C LEU A 236 -36.34 10.31 -16.97
N LYS A 237 -35.67 10.27 -18.13
CA LYS A 237 -34.33 10.86 -18.27
C LYS A 237 -34.35 12.39 -18.14
N GLU A 238 -35.47 13.02 -18.49
CA GLU A 238 -35.68 14.47 -18.38
C GLU A 238 -35.77 14.93 -16.92
N ASP A 239 -36.13 14.05 -15.98
CA ASP A 239 -36.25 14.39 -14.57
C ASP A 239 -34.90 14.76 -13.93
N PHE A 240 -33.78 14.30 -14.50
CA PHE A 240 -32.44 14.67 -14.05
C PHE A 240 -32.07 16.13 -14.37
N ALA A 241 -32.85 16.81 -15.20
CA ALA A 241 -32.71 18.24 -15.46
C ALA A 241 -33.37 19.11 -14.37
N SER A 242 -34.13 18.52 -13.43
CA SER A 242 -34.70 19.21 -12.28
C SER A 242 -33.78 19.09 -11.04
N SER A 243 -33.35 20.22 -10.48
CA SER A 243 -32.44 20.24 -9.32
C SER A 243 -33.07 19.61 -8.07
N SER A 244 -34.35 19.87 -7.81
CA SER A 244 -35.08 19.33 -6.66
C SER A 244 -35.26 17.81 -6.72
N LYS A 245 -35.63 17.30 -7.90
CA LYS A 245 -35.72 15.86 -8.18
C LYS A 245 -34.34 15.19 -8.03
N LEU A 246 -33.31 15.76 -8.66
CA LEU A 246 -31.94 15.25 -8.56
C LEU A 246 -31.44 15.21 -7.10
N THR A 247 -31.73 16.25 -6.32
CA THR A 247 -31.39 16.32 -4.89
C THR A 247 -32.03 15.18 -4.12
N SER A 248 -33.30 14.89 -4.37
CA SER A 248 -34.01 13.77 -3.74
C SER A 248 -33.39 12.42 -4.10
N VAL A 249 -32.95 12.23 -5.35
CA VAL A 249 -32.24 11.02 -5.77
C VAL A 249 -30.90 10.89 -5.06
N LEU A 250 -30.13 11.98 -4.91
CA LEU A 250 -28.85 11.96 -4.20
C LEU A 250 -29.02 11.66 -2.71
N ILE A 251 -30.06 12.20 -2.06
CA ILE A 251 -30.39 11.88 -0.65
C ILE A 251 -30.74 10.39 -0.52
N ASN A 252 -31.61 9.87 -1.38
CA ASN A 252 -31.99 8.46 -1.35
C ASN A 252 -30.79 7.54 -1.63
N PHE A 253 -29.90 7.95 -2.53
CA PHE A 253 -28.67 7.22 -2.79
C PHE A 253 -27.71 7.26 -1.60
N LEU A 254 -27.59 8.40 -0.90
CA LEU A 254 -26.81 8.49 0.34
C LEU A 254 -27.34 7.53 1.41
N ILE A 255 -28.65 7.52 1.63
CA ILE A 255 -29.30 6.60 2.58
C ILE A 255 -29.04 5.14 2.18
N PHE A 256 -29.12 4.83 0.89
CA PHE A 256 -28.78 3.50 0.38
C PHE A 256 -27.32 3.14 0.69
N GLN A 257 -26.36 4.04 0.44
CA GLN A 257 -24.94 3.79 0.75
C GLN A 257 -24.69 3.65 2.25
N CYS A 258 -25.33 4.44 3.11
CA CYS A 258 -25.26 4.26 4.56
C CYS A 258 -25.71 2.86 5.00
N LYS A 259 -26.79 2.34 4.41
CA LYS A 259 -27.28 0.97 4.70
C LYS A 259 -26.33 -0.11 4.21
N VAL A 260 -25.72 0.06 3.03
CA VAL A 260 -24.71 -0.89 2.51
C VAL A 260 -23.48 -0.91 3.42
N PHE A 261 -22.94 0.26 3.76
CA PHE A 261 -21.78 0.38 4.64
C PHE A 261 -22.03 -0.19 6.04
N GLY A 262 -23.23 0.03 6.59
CA GLY A 262 -23.62 -0.54 7.89
C GLY A 262 -23.70 -2.07 7.88
N LYS A 263 -24.20 -2.68 6.79
CA LYS A 263 -24.26 -4.15 6.65
C LYS A 263 -22.89 -4.80 6.47
N GLU A 264 -21.97 -4.10 5.81
CA GLU A 264 -20.61 -4.60 5.56
C GLU A 264 -19.64 -4.30 6.73
N GLU A 265 -20.14 -3.72 7.83
CA GLU A 265 -19.33 -3.28 8.98
C GLU A 265 -18.16 -2.36 8.59
N ASN A 266 -18.33 -1.60 7.50
CA ASN A 266 -17.32 -0.67 7.00
C ASN A 266 -17.24 0.58 7.87
N GLN A 267 -16.04 1.15 8.00
CA GLN A 267 -15.85 2.36 8.82
C GLN A 267 -16.58 3.58 8.25
N TYR A 268 -17.29 4.32 9.10
CA TYR A 268 -17.98 5.57 8.74
C TYR A 268 -17.03 6.62 8.11
N SER A 269 -15.79 6.69 8.59
CA SER A 269 -14.73 7.55 8.01
C SER A 269 -14.48 7.28 6.51
N THR A 270 -14.61 6.02 6.09
CA THR A 270 -14.43 5.58 4.71
C THR A 270 -15.62 6.01 3.87
N LEU A 271 -16.84 5.90 4.40
CA LEU A 271 -18.05 6.39 3.74
C LEU A 271 -17.96 7.90 3.50
N VAL A 272 -17.59 8.70 4.50
CA VAL A 272 -17.41 10.16 4.35
C VAL A 272 -16.40 10.48 3.26
N ALA A 273 -15.25 9.80 3.27
CA ALA A 273 -14.19 10.03 2.27
C ALA A 273 -14.63 9.67 0.85
N TYR A 274 -15.38 8.58 0.67
CA TYR A 274 -15.90 8.21 -0.65
C TYR A 274 -17.09 9.08 -1.08
N TRP A 275 -17.96 9.49 -0.16
CA TRP A 275 -19.07 10.37 -0.46
C TRP A 275 -18.60 11.73 -0.95
N ASN A 276 -17.62 12.33 -0.28
CA ASN A 276 -17.05 13.62 -0.72
C ASN A 276 -16.44 13.53 -2.13
N ARG A 277 -15.84 12.39 -2.47
CA ARG A 277 -15.32 12.12 -3.82
C ARG A 277 -16.46 11.95 -4.83
N PHE A 278 -17.51 11.23 -4.45
CA PHE A 278 -18.70 11.05 -5.28
C PHE A 278 -19.43 12.39 -5.54
N VAL A 279 -19.56 13.26 -4.54
CA VAL A 279 -20.11 14.61 -4.74
C VAL A 279 -19.26 15.42 -5.72
N ALA A 280 -17.93 15.32 -5.65
CA ALA A 280 -17.05 15.94 -6.63
C ALA A 280 -17.25 15.36 -8.04
N PHE A 281 -17.49 14.05 -8.16
CA PHE A 281 -17.87 13.42 -9.43
C PHE A 281 -19.16 14.01 -9.99
N VAL A 282 -20.24 14.03 -9.21
CA VAL A 282 -21.55 14.54 -9.62
C VAL A 282 -21.45 16.00 -10.06
N THR A 283 -20.91 16.87 -9.21
CA THR A 283 -20.84 18.31 -9.50
C THR A 283 -19.94 18.64 -10.70
N THR A 284 -18.79 17.99 -10.83
CA THR A 284 -17.79 18.34 -11.85
C THR A 284 -18.06 17.67 -13.20
N TYR A 285 -18.60 16.45 -13.22
CA TYR A 285 -18.69 15.65 -14.45
C TYR A 285 -20.12 15.40 -14.91
N LEU A 286 -21.10 15.35 -14.00
CA LEU A 286 -22.51 15.21 -14.38
C LEU A 286 -23.19 16.57 -14.52
N CYS A 287 -23.05 17.45 -13.52
CA CYS A 287 -23.69 18.78 -13.53
C CYS A 287 -22.99 19.77 -14.46
N ALA A 288 -21.67 19.98 -14.30
CA ALA A 288 -20.94 20.94 -15.15
C ALA A 288 -20.85 20.49 -16.62
N GLY A 289 -20.94 19.18 -16.87
CA GLY A 289 -21.10 18.60 -18.22
C GLY A 289 -22.49 18.83 -18.84
N LYS A 290 -23.39 19.56 -18.17
CA LYS A 290 -24.80 19.78 -18.55
C LYS A 290 -25.61 18.50 -18.76
N PHE A 291 -25.14 17.38 -18.23
CA PHE A 291 -25.84 16.10 -18.31
C PHE A 291 -26.94 16.04 -17.25
N PHE A 292 -26.67 16.55 -16.04
CA PHE A 292 -27.61 16.74 -14.95
C PHE A 292 -27.81 18.22 -14.62
N ALA A 293 -28.90 18.54 -13.90
CA ALA A 293 -29.15 19.86 -13.35
C ALA A 293 -27.96 20.36 -12.51
N ARG A 294 -27.67 21.67 -12.58
CA ARG A 294 -26.70 22.30 -11.68
C ARG A 294 -27.28 22.34 -10.27
N LEU A 295 -26.47 21.93 -9.29
CA LEU A 295 -26.83 21.95 -7.87
C LEU A 295 -26.02 23.02 -7.13
N THR A 296 -26.66 23.68 -6.18
CA THR A 296 -26.03 24.55 -5.18
C THR A 296 -25.39 23.72 -4.06
N ALA A 297 -24.58 24.36 -3.21
CA ALA A 297 -23.97 23.67 -2.07
C ALA A 297 -25.00 23.17 -1.04
N GLU A 298 -26.12 23.87 -0.89
CA GLU A 298 -27.21 23.53 0.04
C GLU A 298 -28.06 22.35 -0.45
N GLU A 299 -28.20 22.21 -1.78
CA GLU A 299 -28.89 21.08 -2.41
C GLU A 299 -28.07 19.78 -2.36
N LEU A 300 -26.77 19.84 -1.99
CA LEU A 300 -25.92 18.66 -1.93
C LEU A 300 -26.00 17.99 -0.55
N PRO A 301 -26.45 16.72 -0.46
CA PRO A 301 -26.44 16.01 0.82
C PRO A 301 -25.01 15.84 1.35
N SER A 302 -24.81 16.22 2.61
CA SER A 302 -23.52 16.17 3.30
C SER A 302 -23.54 15.18 4.46
N LEU A 303 -22.38 14.60 4.77
CA LEU A 303 -22.18 13.77 5.95
C LEU A 303 -21.41 14.57 6.99
N SER A 304 -21.85 14.50 8.25
CA SER A 304 -21.16 15.18 9.35
C SER A 304 -19.75 14.64 9.51
N SER A 305 -18.75 15.51 9.44
CA SER A 305 -17.36 15.18 9.73
C SER A 305 -17.05 15.25 11.23
N LYS A 306 -17.98 14.84 12.11
CA LYS A 306 -17.71 14.80 13.56
C LYS A 306 -16.38 14.10 13.76
N GLU A 307 -15.48 14.71 14.53
CA GLU A 307 -14.12 14.24 14.77
C GLU A 307 -14.14 12.79 15.25
N ILE A 308 -14.10 11.85 14.32
CA ILE A 308 -13.93 10.45 14.64
C ILE A 308 -12.55 10.40 15.27
N CYS A 309 -12.48 10.17 16.58
CA CYS A 309 -11.26 9.88 17.30
C CYS A 309 -10.57 8.74 16.53
N ARG A 310 -9.54 9.08 15.73
CA ARG A 310 -8.92 8.17 14.75
C ARG A 310 -8.09 7.07 15.42
N SER A 311 -8.20 6.91 16.74
CA SER A 311 -7.50 5.94 17.58
C SER A 311 -8.07 4.52 17.50
N SER A 312 -9.30 4.32 17.01
CA SER A 312 -9.97 3.01 16.98
C SER A 312 -9.59 2.09 15.81
N THR A 313 -8.79 2.55 14.83
CA THR A 313 -8.42 1.72 13.64
C THR A 313 -7.51 0.53 13.96
N HIS A 314 -6.96 0.48 15.16
CA HIS A 314 -6.03 -0.55 15.60
C HIS A 314 -6.54 -1.36 16.80
N LEU A 315 -7.77 -1.11 17.28
CA LEU A 315 -8.39 -1.91 18.31
C LEU A 315 -8.83 -3.27 17.73
N ARG A 316 -8.50 -4.35 18.43
CA ARG A 316 -8.93 -5.72 18.12
C ARG A 316 -9.34 -6.42 19.40
N GLN A 317 -10.18 -7.44 19.29
CA GLN A 317 -10.52 -8.32 20.40
C GLN A 317 -9.82 -9.67 20.22
N ASN A 318 -9.33 -10.27 21.32
CA ASN A 318 -8.88 -11.67 21.34
C ASN A 318 -10.09 -12.61 21.46
N GLY A 319 -9.86 -13.92 21.44
CA GLY A 319 -10.92 -14.94 21.56
C GLY A 319 -11.70 -14.87 22.89
N ASP A 320 -11.11 -14.23 23.90
CA ASP A 320 -11.65 -14.05 25.24
C ASP A 320 -12.40 -12.71 25.41
N GLY A 321 -12.49 -11.89 24.36
CA GLY A 321 -13.23 -10.62 24.35
C GLY A 321 -12.45 -9.39 24.82
N GLU A 322 -11.17 -9.53 25.19
CA GLU A 322 -10.32 -8.42 25.64
C GLU A 322 -9.84 -7.60 24.45
N THR A 323 -9.89 -6.26 24.60
CA THR A 323 -9.53 -5.33 23.52
C THR A 323 -8.06 -4.91 23.63
N TYR A 324 -7.32 -4.96 22.53
CA TYR A 324 -5.89 -4.61 22.45
C TYR A 324 -5.55 -3.76 21.20
N ILE A 325 -4.40 -3.09 21.22
CA ILE A 325 -3.91 -2.25 20.12
C ILE A 325 -2.95 -3.04 19.21
N ALA A 326 -3.39 -3.36 17.99
CA ALA A 326 -2.70 -4.23 17.02
C ALA A 326 -1.76 -3.48 16.04
N LYS A 327 -1.07 -2.43 16.50
CA LYS A 327 -0.20 -1.59 15.65
C LYS A 327 1.27 -2.02 15.62
N LEU A 328 1.71 -2.75 16.64
CA LEU A 328 3.08 -3.22 16.80
C LEU A 328 3.17 -4.71 16.41
N LEU A 329 4.39 -5.26 16.43
CA LEU A 329 4.64 -6.69 16.37
C LEU A 329 4.18 -7.43 17.66
N ALA A 330 3.68 -6.70 18.67
CA ALA A 330 3.16 -7.22 19.92
C ALA A 330 1.81 -6.55 20.25
N ASP A 331 1.00 -7.23 21.07
CA ASP A 331 -0.24 -6.66 21.59
C ASP A 331 0.05 -5.72 22.74
N VAL A 332 -0.61 -4.58 22.72
CA VAL A 332 -0.59 -3.64 23.85
C VAL A 332 -1.99 -3.63 24.47
N PRO A 333 -2.14 -4.08 25.72
CA PRO A 333 -3.39 -3.98 26.49
C PRO A 333 -3.82 -2.52 26.63
N LEU A 334 -5.11 -2.27 26.88
CA LEU A 334 -5.66 -0.92 27.07
C LEU A 334 -5.25 -0.26 28.39
N GLN A 335 -4.84 -1.05 29.37
CA GLN A 335 -4.30 -0.61 30.66
C GLN A 335 -3.05 -1.41 30.95
N LEU A 336 -2.05 -0.79 31.56
CA LEU A 336 -0.77 -1.41 31.90
C LEU A 336 -0.46 -1.13 33.36
N SER A 337 -0.28 -2.18 34.16
CA SER A 337 0.40 -2.06 35.46
C SER A 337 1.92 -1.91 35.27
N ASP A 338 2.63 -1.52 36.33
CA ASP A 338 4.09 -1.35 36.28
C ASP A 338 4.84 -2.67 35.97
N GLU A 339 4.33 -3.81 36.45
CA GLU A 339 4.87 -5.15 36.18
C GLU A 339 4.61 -5.56 34.72
N GLU A 340 3.36 -5.45 34.26
CA GLU A 340 2.98 -5.75 32.87
C GLU A 340 3.68 -4.84 31.86
N ALA A 341 3.92 -3.57 32.22
CA ALA A 341 4.67 -2.64 31.39
C ALA A 341 6.10 -3.13 31.18
N THR A 342 6.78 -3.57 32.25
CA THR A 342 8.16 -4.09 32.16
C THR A 342 8.21 -5.31 31.25
N ASP A 343 7.27 -6.25 31.43
CA ASP A 343 7.22 -7.48 30.62
C ASP A 343 6.88 -7.22 29.15
N LEU A 344 5.91 -6.36 28.89
CA LEU A 344 5.53 -5.98 27.54
C LEU A 344 6.68 -5.26 26.81
N ILE A 345 7.28 -4.28 27.49
CA ILE A 345 8.31 -3.39 26.94
C ILE A 345 9.59 -4.17 26.64
N TYR A 346 10.12 -4.90 27.63
CA TYR A 346 11.43 -5.56 27.51
C TYR A 346 11.34 -6.95 26.91
N PHE A 347 10.37 -7.78 27.30
CA PHE A 347 10.34 -9.18 26.87
C PHE A 347 9.55 -9.44 25.60
N LYS A 348 8.58 -8.59 25.23
CA LYS A 348 7.69 -8.86 24.08
C LYS A 348 7.96 -7.95 22.88
N ILE A 349 7.97 -6.63 23.05
CA ILE A 349 8.15 -5.66 21.94
C ILE A 349 9.55 -5.76 21.35
N GLN A 350 10.59 -5.70 22.19
CA GLN A 350 12.00 -5.80 21.78
C GLN A 350 12.30 -7.18 21.18
N LYS A 351 11.94 -8.26 21.89
CA LYS A 351 12.16 -9.65 21.43
C LYS A 351 11.54 -9.92 20.05
N ASN A 352 10.29 -9.49 19.81
CA ASN A 352 9.65 -9.70 18.51
C ASN A 352 10.35 -8.94 17.39
N LEU A 353 10.88 -7.75 17.67
CA LEU A 353 11.69 -7.00 16.70
C LEU A 353 13.01 -7.72 16.40
N ASP A 354 13.70 -8.23 17.42
CA ASP A 354 14.97 -8.94 17.29
C ASP A 354 14.82 -10.27 16.54
N LEU A 355 13.72 -10.99 16.76
CA LEU A 355 13.38 -12.19 16.00
C LEU A 355 13.16 -11.89 14.52
N VAL A 356 12.40 -10.83 14.21
CA VAL A 356 12.21 -10.37 12.83
C VAL A 356 13.52 -9.90 12.21
N LYS A 357 14.39 -9.23 12.97
CA LYS A 357 15.72 -8.82 12.53
C LYS A 357 16.58 -10.03 12.19
N SER A 358 16.67 -11.01 13.10
CA SER A 358 17.46 -12.23 12.94
C SER A 358 17.02 -13.06 11.74
N TRP A 359 15.71 -13.21 11.55
CA TRP A 359 15.13 -13.82 10.36
C TRP A 359 15.56 -13.10 9.09
N ALA A 360 15.43 -11.77 9.07
CA ALA A 360 15.75 -10.98 7.90
C ALA A 360 17.26 -11.02 7.57
N GLU A 361 18.13 -10.99 8.57
CA GLU A 361 19.58 -11.15 8.41
C GLU A 361 19.94 -12.52 7.84
N SER A 362 19.37 -13.59 8.38
CA SER A 362 19.57 -14.96 7.86
C SER A 362 19.18 -15.06 6.39
N GLU A 363 18.03 -14.51 6.00
CA GLU A 363 17.54 -14.56 4.63
C GLU A 363 18.35 -13.69 3.65
N VAL A 364 18.81 -12.52 4.10
CA VAL A 364 19.74 -11.67 3.33
C VAL A 364 21.04 -12.42 3.08
N ASN A 365 21.63 -13.00 4.13
CA ASN A 365 22.88 -13.77 4.03
C ASN A 365 22.72 -14.98 3.11
N VAL A 366 21.61 -15.71 3.18
CA VAL A 366 21.33 -16.84 2.29
C VAL A 366 21.24 -16.40 0.83
N LEU A 367 20.55 -15.29 0.53
CA LEU A 367 20.43 -14.80 -0.85
C LEU A 367 21.78 -14.30 -1.37
N TRP A 368 22.54 -13.59 -0.54
CA TRP A 368 23.87 -13.10 -0.88
C TRP A 368 24.86 -14.24 -1.14
N ALA A 369 24.91 -15.24 -0.27
CA ALA A 369 25.75 -16.43 -0.45
C ALA A 369 25.40 -17.20 -1.74
N ARG A 370 24.12 -17.25 -2.13
CA ARG A 370 23.71 -17.83 -3.43
C ARG A 370 24.25 -17.02 -4.60
N LEU A 371 24.25 -15.69 -4.53
CA LEU A 371 24.80 -14.83 -5.56
C LEU A 371 26.32 -15.06 -5.71
N GLU A 372 27.04 -15.11 -4.59
CA GLU A 372 28.48 -15.39 -4.59
C GLU A 372 28.78 -16.79 -5.14
N ARG A 373 28.02 -17.80 -4.69
CA ARG A 373 28.12 -19.16 -5.21
C ARG A 373 27.88 -19.21 -6.71
N ARG A 374 26.87 -18.49 -7.24
CA ARG A 374 26.61 -18.39 -8.68
C ARG A 374 27.83 -17.89 -9.43
N ARG A 375 28.47 -16.82 -8.94
CA ARG A 375 29.69 -16.25 -9.55
C ARG A 375 30.86 -17.23 -9.53
N GLN A 376 31.06 -17.93 -8.42
CA GLN A 376 32.12 -18.94 -8.31
C GLN A 376 31.89 -20.13 -9.24
N LEU A 377 30.66 -20.64 -9.28
CA LEU A 377 30.26 -21.76 -10.15
C LEU A 377 30.34 -21.38 -11.63
N ALA A 378 29.98 -20.16 -12.00
CA ALA A 378 30.06 -19.68 -13.38
C ALA A 378 31.49 -19.69 -13.94
N LYS A 379 32.52 -19.53 -13.10
CA LYS A 379 33.93 -19.63 -13.52
C LYS A 379 34.37 -21.06 -13.86
N LYS A 380 33.69 -22.07 -13.32
CA LYS A 380 34.01 -23.49 -13.48
C LYS A 380 33.14 -24.19 -14.54
N GLY A 381 31.95 -23.63 -14.79
CA GLY A 381 30.96 -24.26 -15.67
C GLY A 381 31.24 -24.06 -17.15
N THR A 382 30.73 -25.00 -17.95
CA THR A 382 30.71 -24.91 -19.41
C THR A 382 29.45 -24.19 -19.88
N VAL A 383 29.62 -23.15 -20.70
CA VAL A 383 28.51 -22.37 -21.26
C VAL A 383 27.74 -23.22 -22.27
N LYS A 384 26.40 -23.23 -22.15
CA LYS A 384 25.54 -23.82 -23.16
C LYS A 384 25.28 -22.85 -24.31
N GLU A 385 25.83 -23.16 -25.47
CA GLU A 385 25.63 -22.35 -26.69
C GLU A 385 24.23 -22.51 -27.30
N VAL A 386 23.66 -21.41 -27.78
CA VAL A 386 22.36 -21.36 -28.46
C VAL A 386 22.58 -21.42 -29.97
N LEU A 387 22.86 -22.60 -30.52
CA LEU A 387 22.98 -22.78 -31.97
C LEU A 387 21.60 -22.87 -32.65
N SER A 388 21.47 -22.27 -33.84
CA SER A 388 20.26 -22.20 -34.66
C SER A 388 19.97 -23.47 -35.48
N SER A 389 20.87 -24.45 -35.54
CA SER A 389 20.72 -25.64 -36.38
C SER A 389 20.09 -26.85 -35.66
N ARG A 390 19.28 -27.62 -36.41
CA ARG A 390 18.55 -28.82 -36.00
C ARG A 390 19.41 -30.06 -35.71
N THR A 391 20.73 -29.98 -35.87
CA THR A 391 21.65 -31.11 -35.70
C THR A 391 22.40 -30.99 -34.38
N ALA A 392 21.86 -31.62 -33.33
CA ALA A 392 22.47 -31.62 -32.01
C ALA A 392 22.04 -32.82 -31.18
N THR A 393 22.43 -34.02 -31.61
CA THR A 393 22.45 -35.20 -30.75
C THR A 393 23.51 -34.98 -29.66
N GLY A 394 23.09 -34.92 -28.39
CA GLY A 394 24.00 -34.83 -27.22
C GLY A 394 23.81 -33.64 -26.26
N ARG A 395 23.01 -32.61 -26.59
CA ARG A 395 22.96 -31.35 -25.80
C ARG A 395 22.06 -31.37 -24.55
N GLY A 396 21.36 -32.46 -24.26
CA GLY A 396 20.64 -32.65 -22.99
C GLY A 396 21.59 -32.81 -21.80
N ALA A 397 22.76 -33.41 -22.02
CA ALA A 397 23.70 -33.83 -20.97
C ALA A 397 24.22 -32.67 -20.09
N LEU A 398 24.37 -31.45 -20.61
CA LEU A 398 24.86 -30.30 -19.82
C LEU A 398 23.84 -29.74 -18.82
N ILE A 399 22.55 -29.95 -19.08
CA ILE A 399 21.45 -29.46 -18.23
C ILE A 399 20.71 -30.59 -17.52
N ASP A 400 21.17 -31.82 -17.72
CA ASP A 400 20.66 -32.99 -17.04
C ASP A 400 21.08 -32.94 -15.57
N ARG A 401 20.17 -33.23 -14.65
CA ARG A 401 20.49 -33.25 -13.22
C ARG A 401 21.44 -34.38 -12.83
N THR A 402 21.60 -35.40 -13.66
CA THR A 402 22.58 -36.48 -13.48
C THR A 402 24.01 -36.03 -13.76
N ASN A 403 24.21 -34.92 -14.48
CA ASN A 403 25.53 -34.37 -14.70
C ASN A 403 26.04 -33.67 -13.43
N PRO A 404 27.18 -34.07 -12.83
CA PRO A 404 27.66 -33.48 -11.58
C PRO A 404 27.89 -31.95 -11.67
N ASP A 405 28.16 -31.43 -12.87
CA ASP A 405 28.45 -30.01 -13.12
C ASP A 405 27.24 -29.22 -13.62
N TRP A 406 26.02 -29.78 -13.60
CA TRP A 406 24.81 -29.13 -14.13
C TRP A 406 24.60 -27.72 -13.55
N ALA A 407 24.89 -27.52 -12.27
CA ALA A 407 24.73 -26.24 -11.58
C ALA A 407 25.78 -25.23 -12.03
N ALA A 408 27.03 -25.68 -12.23
CA ALA A 408 28.12 -24.85 -12.75
C ALA A 408 27.83 -24.41 -14.18
N ASN A 409 27.44 -25.35 -15.05
CA ASN A 409 27.06 -25.09 -16.43
C ASN A 409 25.90 -24.09 -16.54
N ALA A 410 24.89 -24.24 -15.68
CA ALA A 410 23.76 -23.32 -15.64
C ALA A 410 24.16 -21.90 -15.20
N CYS A 411 25.04 -21.77 -14.20
CA CYS A 411 25.56 -20.46 -13.77
C CYS A 411 26.42 -19.81 -14.86
N ALA A 412 27.32 -20.56 -15.49
CA ALA A 412 28.15 -20.07 -16.60
C ALA A 412 27.31 -19.61 -17.78
N THR A 413 26.29 -20.41 -18.13
CA THR A 413 25.31 -20.08 -19.16
C THR A 413 24.59 -18.76 -18.82
N PHE A 414 24.09 -18.61 -17.59
CA PHE A 414 23.37 -17.40 -17.17
C PHE A 414 24.26 -16.15 -17.19
N GLU A 415 25.48 -16.21 -16.66
CA GLU A 415 26.41 -15.07 -16.66
C GLU A 415 26.82 -14.67 -18.10
N LYS A 416 26.89 -15.63 -19.03
CA LYS A 416 27.21 -15.32 -20.44
C LYS A 416 26.04 -14.70 -21.20
N ILE A 417 24.81 -15.22 -21.02
CA ILE A 417 23.65 -14.84 -21.86
C ILE A 417 22.71 -13.82 -21.22
N GLY A 418 22.87 -13.58 -19.91
CA GLY A 418 22.01 -12.71 -19.11
C GLY A 418 20.62 -13.27 -18.81
N PHE A 419 19.77 -12.42 -18.23
CA PHE A 419 18.38 -12.76 -17.94
C PHE A 419 17.54 -12.85 -19.23
N ARG A 420 16.69 -13.88 -19.36
CA ARG A 420 15.76 -14.07 -20.49
C ARG A 420 14.40 -14.58 -20.04
N MET A 421 13.32 -14.05 -20.59
CA MET A 421 11.96 -14.38 -20.13
C MET A 421 11.42 -15.68 -20.74
N ARG A 422 10.58 -16.41 -19.99
CA ARG A 422 10.04 -17.72 -20.40
C ARG A 422 9.37 -17.74 -21.79
N VAL A 423 8.72 -16.65 -22.19
CA VAL A 423 7.99 -16.57 -23.47
C VAL A 423 8.89 -16.26 -24.69
N GLU A 424 10.13 -15.83 -24.47
CA GLU A 424 11.16 -15.75 -25.52
C GLU A 424 11.68 -17.14 -25.92
N GLY A 425 11.20 -18.19 -25.23
CA GLY A 425 11.51 -19.59 -25.50
C GLY A 425 12.89 -20.00 -25.01
N ARG A 426 13.10 -21.32 -24.95
CA ARG A 426 14.40 -22.00 -24.68
C ARG A 426 14.89 -22.09 -23.23
N GLN A 427 14.18 -21.60 -22.21
CA GLN A 427 14.63 -21.78 -20.80
C GLN A 427 14.80 -23.24 -20.41
N ARG A 428 13.86 -24.10 -20.81
CA ARG A 428 13.96 -25.56 -20.59
C ARG A 428 15.07 -26.22 -21.39
N THR A 429 15.59 -25.53 -22.40
CA THR A 429 16.76 -25.99 -23.16
C THR A 429 18.06 -25.40 -22.60
N LEU A 430 18.00 -24.36 -21.78
CA LEU A 430 19.15 -23.69 -21.16
C LEU A 430 19.40 -24.16 -19.73
N TYR A 431 18.33 -24.55 -19.04
CA TYR A 431 18.34 -24.88 -17.62
C TYR A 431 17.56 -26.16 -17.34
N PRO A 432 17.91 -26.89 -16.27
CA PRO A 432 17.15 -28.06 -15.81
C PRO A 432 15.69 -27.72 -15.45
N GLU A 433 14.86 -28.77 -15.32
CA GLU A 433 13.48 -28.64 -14.87
C GLU A 433 13.35 -28.02 -13.46
N LYS A 434 12.14 -27.62 -13.07
CA LYS A 434 11.89 -26.81 -11.85
C LYS A 434 12.56 -25.44 -11.92
N LEU A 435 12.24 -24.69 -12.98
CA LEU A 435 12.81 -23.35 -13.28
C LEU A 435 12.65 -22.33 -12.13
N GLY A 436 11.63 -22.47 -11.27
CA GLY A 436 11.48 -21.60 -10.11
C GLY A 436 12.61 -21.78 -9.10
N ASN A 437 12.86 -23.02 -8.69
CA ASN A 437 14.00 -23.37 -7.82
C ASN A 437 15.32 -23.01 -8.48
N MET A 438 15.46 -23.25 -9.78
CA MET A 438 16.64 -22.85 -10.53
C MET A 438 16.90 -21.34 -10.40
N ALA A 439 15.86 -20.52 -10.58
CA ALA A 439 15.95 -19.08 -10.45
C ALA A 439 16.32 -18.65 -9.02
N SER A 440 15.68 -19.22 -7.99
CA SER A 440 15.82 -18.76 -6.60
C SER A 440 17.03 -19.35 -5.85
N GLU A 441 17.35 -20.62 -6.06
CA GLU A 441 18.35 -21.36 -5.27
C GLU A 441 19.73 -21.37 -5.92
N VAL A 442 19.79 -21.35 -7.26
CA VAL A 442 21.05 -21.49 -8.01
C VAL A 442 21.45 -20.19 -8.70
N LEU A 443 20.51 -19.50 -9.36
CA LEU A 443 20.80 -18.24 -10.06
C LEU A 443 20.64 -16.99 -9.19
N ALA A 444 20.22 -17.13 -7.93
CA ALA A 444 20.03 -16.02 -6.98
C ALA A 444 19.18 -14.86 -7.56
N LEU A 445 18.16 -15.18 -8.36
CA LEU A 445 17.27 -14.18 -8.94
C LEU A 445 16.26 -13.70 -7.89
N PRO A 446 15.88 -12.41 -7.90
CA PRO A 446 14.89 -11.87 -6.99
C PRO A 446 13.48 -12.33 -7.39
N THR A 447 13.10 -13.52 -6.95
CA THR A 447 11.74 -14.05 -7.06
C THR A 447 10.80 -13.36 -6.07
N THR A 448 9.49 -13.55 -6.22
CA THR A 448 8.47 -12.96 -5.33
C THR A 448 8.83 -13.16 -3.86
N GLY A 449 8.92 -12.07 -3.11
CA GLY A 449 9.23 -12.03 -1.70
C GLY A 449 10.72 -12.06 -1.33
N ALA A 450 11.64 -12.32 -2.28
CA ALA A 450 13.07 -12.50 -1.97
C ALA A 450 13.75 -11.25 -1.40
N LEU A 451 13.25 -10.05 -1.76
CA LEU A 451 13.82 -8.78 -1.30
C LEU A 451 13.08 -8.19 -0.07
N VAL A 452 12.04 -8.84 0.44
CA VAL A 452 11.33 -8.40 1.66
C VAL A 452 12.28 -8.32 2.87
N PRO A 453 13.17 -9.30 3.13
CA PRO A 453 14.17 -9.22 4.20
C PRO A 453 15.06 -7.96 4.13
N HIS A 454 15.54 -7.59 2.93
CA HIS A 454 16.38 -6.39 2.75
C HIS A 454 15.60 -5.13 3.13
N MET A 455 14.35 -5.01 2.68
CA MET A 455 13.47 -3.89 3.05
C MET A 455 13.18 -3.84 4.55
N THR A 456 13.02 -5.00 5.19
CA THR A 456 12.83 -5.11 6.65
C THR A 456 14.02 -4.55 7.40
N LEU A 457 15.25 -4.98 7.08
CA LEU A 457 16.46 -4.49 7.73
C LEU A 457 16.64 -2.98 7.53
N LEU A 458 16.43 -2.48 6.31
CA LEU A 458 16.49 -1.04 6.02
C LEU A 458 15.47 -0.24 6.86
N VAL A 459 14.27 -0.77 7.08
CA VAL A 459 13.24 -0.11 7.91
C VAL A 459 13.59 -0.13 9.39
N ILE A 460 14.22 -1.21 9.88
CA ILE A 460 14.69 -1.31 11.26
C ILE A 460 15.80 -0.28 11.52
N GLU A 461 16.78 -0.20 10.62
CA GLU A 461 17.89 0.77 10.68
C GLU A 461 17.41 2.22 10.49
N HIS A 462 16.49 2.43 9.55
CA HIS A 462 15.99 3.75 9.19
C HIS A 462 14.45 3.78 9.16
N PRO A 463 13.78 3.95 10.32
CA PRO A 463 12.32 4.05 10.39
C PRO A 463 11.72 5.26 9.64
N LYS A 464 12.54 6.15 9.07
CA LYS A 464 12.13 7.18 8.10
C LYS A 464 11.65 6.57 6.77
N LEU A 465 12.13 5.38 6.43
CA LEU A 465 11.77 4.63 5.21
C LEU A 465 10.37 4.04 5.33
N THR A 466 9.67 3.98 4.20
CA THR A 466 8.30 3.45 4.12
C THR A 466 8.15 2.54 2.92
N ALA A 467 7.17 1.63 2.94
CA ALA A 467 6.84 0.82 1.77
C ALA A 467 6.66 1.68 0.50
N SER A 468 5.92 2.79 0.60
CA SER A 468 5.72 3.70 -0.54
C SER A 468 6.98 4.40 -1.05
N PHE A 469 8.01 4.53 -0.20
CA PHE A 469 9.31 5.07 -0.58
C PHE A 469 10.05 4.04 -1.45
N PHE A 470 10.14 2.79 -0.98
CA PHE A 470 10.77 1.70 -1.75
C PHE A 470 10.11 1.43 -3.10
N GLU A 471 8.78 1.50 -3.20
CA GLU A 471 8.07 1.32 -4.48
C GLU A 471 8.36 2.42 -5.52
N LYS A 472 8.84 3.58 -5.06
CA LYS A 472 9.07 4.78 -5.89
C LYS A 472 10.53 5.15 -6.06
N LEU A 473 11.43 4.57 -5.26
CA LEU A 473 12.84 4.89 -5.26
C LEU A 473 13.48 4.55 -6.62
N ARG A 474 13.89 5.59 -7.33
CA ARG A 474 14.58 5.52 -8.62
C ARG A 474 16.07 5.61 -8.36
N LEU A 475 16.80 4.55 -8.65
CA LEU A 475 18.24 4.48 -8.59
C LEU A 475 18.91 5.32 -9.70
N TYR A 476 18.29 5.37 -10.88
CA TYR A 476 18.82 6.11 -12.04
C TYR A 476 17.84 7.15 -12.57
N ASP A 477 18.38 8.22 -13.14
CA ASP A 477 17.62 9.32 -13.72
C ASP A 477 17.19 9.08 -15.19
N GLY A 478 16.70 10.14 -15.84
CA GLY A 478 16.32 10.16 -17.25
C GLY A 478 17.47 9.87 -18.22
N ALA A 479 18.66 10.38 -17.91
CA ALA A 479 19.89 10.26 -18.70
C ALA A 479 20.66 8.95 -18.43
N GLY A 480 20.25 8.21 -17.40
CA GLY A 480 20.85 6.97 -16.96
C GLY A 480 22.01 7.13 -15.99
N GLN A 481 22.17 8.31 -15.40
CA GLN A 481 23.10 8.57 -14.31
C GLN A 481 22.53 8.08 -12.98
N LEU A 482 23.41 7.73 -12.05
CA LEU A 482 23.05 7.31 -10.71
C LEU A 482 22.53 8.52 -9.93
N SER A 483 21.25 8.49 -9.52
CA SER A 483 20.59 9.64 -8.89
C SER A 483 19.86 9.30 -7.58
N GLY A 484 19.46 8.04 -7.39
CA GLY A 484 18.74 7.62 -6.18
C GLY A 484 19.62 7.31 -4.99
N ILE A 485 20.93 7.36 -5.19
CA ILE A 485 21.94 7.19 -4.15
C ILE A 485 23.11 8.13 -4.46
N ALA A 486 23.56 8.86 -3.45
CA ALA A 486 24.68 9.78 -3.54
C ALA A 486 25.66 9.54 -2.40
N GLU A 487 26.95 9.65 -2.71
CA GLU A 487 28.01 9.68 -1.71
C GLU A 487 28.21 11.14 -1.26
N THR A 488 28.29 11.36 0.05
CA THR A 488 28.52 12.66 0.67
C THR A 488 29.65 12.54 1.67
N ASP A 489 30.20 13.67 2.14
CA ASP A 489 31.24 13.68 3.17
C ASP A 489 30.83 12.95 4.48
N ASN A 490 29.52 12.82 4.72
CA ASN A 490 28.93 12.14 5.87
C ASN A 490 28.38 10.73 5.53
N GLY A 491 28.86 10.12 4.44
CA GLY A 491 28.47 8.78 3.99
C GLY A 491 27.38 8.78 2.92
N TRP A 492 26.68 7.65 2.78
CA TRP A 492 25.73 7.41 1.70
C TRP A 492 24.32 7.95 2.00
N VAL A 493 23.68 8.54 1.00
CA VAL A 493 22.32 9.10 1.09
C VAL A 493 21.41 8.44 0.06
N LEU A 494 20.21 8.00 0.49
CA LEU A 494 19.12 7.68 -0.43
C LEU A 494 18.33 8.94 -0.74
N ASP A 495 18.17 9.21 -2.03
CA ASP A 495 17.36 10.30 -2.53
C ASP A 495 16.09 9.78 -3.20
N GLY A 496 14.92 10.23 -2.74
CA GLY A 496 13.64 9.76 -3.24
C GLY A 496 12.44 10.67 -2.95
N ASP A 497 11.46 10.61 -3.85
CA ASP A 497 10.29 11.50 -3.84
C ASP A 497 9.13 11.04 -2.94
N LYS A 498 8.79 11.85 -1.92
CA LYS A 498 7.49 11.87 -1.24
C LYS A 498 6.54 12.88 -1.89
N LEU A 499 5.97 12.50 -3.04
CA LEU A 499 4.99 13.30 -3.81
C LEU A 499 3.79 13.86 -3.02
N ARG A 500 3.43 13.28 -1.87
CA ARG A 500 2.36 13.79 -0.99
C ARG A 500 2.74 15.05 -0.20
N ARG A 501 3.99 15.51 -0.29
CA ARG A 501 4.50 16.72 0.37
C ARG A 501 4.44 17.98 -0.53
N GLY A 502 3.89 17.84 -1.74
CA GLY A 502 3.84 18.91 -2.74
C GLY A 502 5.13 18.99 -3.59
N PRO A 503 5.11 19.67 -4.74
CA PRO A 503 6.20 19.65 -5.72
C PRO A 503 7.53 20.21 -5.18
N GLY A 504 7.49 21.27 -4.37
CA GLY A 504 8.69 21.92 -3.82
C GLY A 504 9.27 21.29 -2.55
N ASN A 505 8.68 20.21 -2.01
CA ASN A 505 9.16 19.50 -0.81
C ASN A 505 9.12 17.97 -0.98
N ALA A 506 9.07 17.50 -2.23
CA ALA A 506 8.93 16.07 -2.53
C ALA A 506 10.20 15.31 -2.17
N GLU A 507 11.37 15.91 -2.37
CA GLU A 507 12.67 15.30 -2.12
C GLU A 507 12.85 14.96 -0.62
N GLN A 508 13.25 13.73 -0.33
CA GLN A 508 13.60 13.30 1.01
C GLN A 508 14.94 12.56 0.97
N GLN A 509 15.98 13.27 1.40
CA GLN A 509 17.30 12.70 1.61
C GLN A 509 17.34 11.92 2.94
N ILE A 510 17.80 10.68 2.89
CA ILE A 510 17.94 9.80 4.06
C ILE A 510 19.39 9.31 4.12
N HIS A 511 20.14 9.80 5.09
CA HIS A 511 21.48 9.30 5.40
C HIS A 511 21.39 7.85 5.90
N LEU A 512 22.16 6.97 5.25
CA LEU A 512 22.26 5.56 5.58
C LEU A 512 23.36 5.32 6.62
N SER A 513 23.17 4.30 7.44
CA SER A 513 24.27 3.68 8.19
C SER A 513 25.14 2.86 7.24
N ASP A 514 26.37 2.52 7.63
CA ASP A 514 27.25 1.66 6.83
C ASP A 514 26.56 0.34 6.46
N ARG A 515 25.84 -0.24 7.43
CA ARG A 515 25.03 -1.44 7.22
C ARG A 515 23.88 -1.20 6.24
N GLY A 516 23.21 -0.06 6.33
CA GLY A 516 22.17 0.34 5.38
C GLY A 516 22.71 0.48 3.95
N ALA A 517 23.88 1.09 3.79
CA ALA A 517 24.57 1.23 2.51
C ALA A 517 24.96 -0.14 1.92
N GLU A 518 25.50 -1.04 2.74
CA GLU A 518 25.80 -2.41 2.34
C GLU A 518 24.56 -3.15 1.83
N ILE A 519 23.44 -3.09 2.56
CA ILE A 519 22.18 -3.73 2.16
C ILE A 519 21.70 -3.17 0.81
N VAL A 520 21.80 -1.86 0.60
CA VAL A 520 21.43 -1.24 -0.68
C VAL A 520 22.34 -1.73 -1.81
N ALA A 521 23.66 -1.79 -1.59
CA ALA A 521 24.62 -2.31 -2.56
C ALA A 521 24.30 -3.77 -2.95
N GLN A 522 23.95 -4.62 -1.97
CA GLN A 522 23.52 -5.99 -2.23
C GLN A 522 22.26 -6.03 -3.12
N VAL A 523 21.25 -5.21 -2.83
CA VAL A 523 20.03 -5.11 -3.65
C VAL A 523 20.37 -4.70 -5.08
N ILE A 524 21.26 -3.72 -5.27
CA ILE A 524 21.72 -3.27 -6.59
C ILE A 524 22.29 -4.45 -7.37
N GLU A 525 23.19 -5.22 -6.76
CA GLU A 525 23.86 -6.36 -7.40
C GLU A 525 22.91 -7.52 -7.72
N ILE A 526 21.99 -7.86 -6.80
CA ILE A 526 21.01 -8.95 -6.99
C ILE A 526 20.07 -8.64 -8.16
N THR A 527 19.68 -7.38 -8.32
CA THR A 527 18.71 -6.93 -9.33
C THR A 527 19.34 -6.51 -10.65
N ARG A 528 20.69 -6.46 -10.74
CA ARG A 528 21.43 -6.07 -11.95
C ARG A 528 21.02 -6.84 -13.21
N PRO A 529 20.91 -8.20 -13.21
CA PRO A 529 20.52 -8.92 -14.41
C PRO A 529 19.13 -8.55 -14.94
N LEU A 530 18.23 -8.15 -14.06
CA LEU A 530 16.88 -7.69 -14.44
C LEU A 530 16.93 -6.28 -15.04
N ARG A 531 17.75 -5.39 -14.48
CA ARG A 531 17.95 -4.03 -15.03
C ARG A 531 18.56 -4.08 -16.42
N ASP A 532 19.59 -4.90 -16.61
CA ASP A 532 20.27 -5.02 -17.91
C ASP A 532 19.30 -5.52 -18.99
N TYR A 533 18.47 -6.51 -18.65
CA TYR A 533 17.40 -6.98 -19.53
C TYR A 533 16.40 -5.86 -19.87
N LEU A 534 15.93 -5.10 -18.88
CA LEU A 534 14.96 -4.02 -19.10
C LEU A 534 15.55 -2.86 -19.92
N ARG A 535 16.83 -2.52 -19.72
CA ARG A 535 17.56 -1.54 -20.56
C ARG A 535 17.57 -2.01 -22.02
N ASN A 536 17.92 -3.26 -22.27
CA ASN A 536 17.94 -3.83 -23.62
C ASN A 536 16.54 -3.88 -24.29
N LYS A 537 15.46 -3.81 -23.50
CA LYS A 537 14.08 -3.74 -23.99
C LYS A 537 13.51 -2.31 -24.02
N ASN A 538 14.33 -1.29 -23.75
CA ASN A 538 13.91 0.10 -23.62
C ASN A 538 12.76 0.32 -22.60
N ASP A 539 12.72 -0.48 -21.53
CA ASP A 539 11.69 -0.38 -20.49
C ASP A 539 12.18 0.49 -19.32
N PRO A 540 11.56 1.66 -19.04
CA PRO A 540 12.04 2.60 -18.03
C PRO A 540 12.01 2.07 -16.59
N ASN A 541 11.39 0.91 -16.33
CA ASN A 541 11.41 0.28 -15.01
C ASN A 541 12.83 -0.10 -14.56
N TRP A 542 13.81 -0.23 -15.47
CA TRP A 542 15.21 -0.52 -15.10
C TRP A 542 15.79 0.49 -14.10
N ARG A 543 15.25 1.70 -14.06
CA ARG A 543 15.69 2.80 -13.19
C ARG A 543 15.40 2.58 -11.71
N TYR A 544 14.53 1.63 -11.34
CA TYR A 544 14.10 1.45 -9.96
C TYR A 544 15.07 0.57 -9.15
N LEU A 545 15.18 0.83 -7.84
CA LEU A 545 16.04 0.04 -6.96
C LEU A 545 15.52 -1.40 -6.81
N PHE A 546 14.26 -1.55 -6.42
CA PHE A 546 13.65 -2.87 -6.18
C PHE A 546 12.96 -3.41 -7.44
N LEU A 547 13.51 -4.49 -7.99
CA LEU A 547 12.96 -5.21 -9.15
C LEU A 547 12.84 -6.70 -8.85
N GLY A 548 11.83 -7.34 -9.43
CA GLY A 548 11.55 -8.76 -9.22
C GLY A 548 11.12 -9.46 -10.50
N CYS A 549 11.17 -10.79 -10.51
CA CYS A 549 10.86 -11.61 -11.70
C CYS A 549 9.82 -12.71 -11.42
N GLY A 550 8.88 -12.45 -10.50
CA GLY A 550 7.78 -13.36 -10.18
C GLY A 550 8.28 -14.70 -9.64
N LYS A 551 7.80 -15.82 -10.20
CA LYS A 551 8.27 -17.18 -9.87
C LYS A 551 9.62 -17.56 -10.53
N GLY A 552 10.36 -16.59 -11.07
CA GLY A 552 11.57 -16.83 -11.87
C GLY A 552 11.29 -16.76 -13.37
N PHE A 553 12.20 -16.10 -14.10
CA PHE A 553 12.14 -15.92 -15.57
C PHE A 553 10.82 -15.30 -16.10
N SER A 554 10.04 -14.64 -15.24
CA SER A 554 8.89 -13.82 -15.66
C SER A 554 9.38 -12.42 -16.07
N TYR A 555 8.55 -11.65 -16.77
CA TYR A 555 8.94 -10.29 -17.17
C TYR A 555 9.30 -9.46 -15.92
N PRO A 556 10.48 -8.82 -15.88
CA PRO A 556 10.89 -8.06 -14.70
C PRO A 556 9.97 -6.88 -14.46
N SER A 557 9.61 -6.63 -13.21
CA SER A 557 8.76 -5.50 -12.84
C SER A 557 9.15 -4.93 -11.50
N ARG A 558 8.66 -3.72 -11.23
CA ARG A 558 8.67 -3.13 -9.88
C ARG A 558 7.95 -4.06 -8.91
N LEU A 559 8.43 -4.11 -7.67
CA LEU A 559 7.78 -4.86 -6.61
C LEU A 559 6.47 -4.19 -6.20
N THR A 560 5.49 -4.99 -5.83
CA THR A 560 4.30 -4.52 -5.12
C THR A 560 4.43 -5.06 -3.71
N ILE A 561 4.84 -4.22 -2.76
CA ILE A 561 5.32 -4.70 -1.45
C ILE A 561 4.23 -5.47 -0.71
N SER A 562 2.97 -5.02 -0.80
CA SER A 562 1.84 -5.72 -0.21
C SER A 562 1.63 -7.11 -0.81
N HIS A 563 1.89 -7.31 -2.10
CA HIS A 563 1.80 -8.61 -2.77
C HIS A 563 2.93 -9.53 -2.31
N ASP A 564 4.17 -9.05 -2.32
CA ASP A 564 5.37 -9.81 -1.93
C ASP A 564 5.33 -10.25 -0.45
N ILE A 565 4.85 -9.38 0.46
CA ILE A 565 4.65 -9.75 1.87
C ILE A 565 3.50 -10.77 2.02
N ASN A 566 2.37 -10.54 1.34
CA ASN A 566 1.23 -11.46 1.41
C ASN A 566 1.56 -12.84 0.85
N TYR A 567 2.46 -12.93 -0.13
CA TYR A 567 2.93 -14.20 -0.67
C TYR A 567 3.58 -15.05 0.42
N HIS A 568 4.50 -14.48 1.21
CA HIS A 568 5.15 -15.17 2.33
C HIS A 568 4.16 -15.52 3.46
N ARG A 569 3.17 -14.66 3.71
CA ARG A 569 2.16 -14.88 4.76
C ARG A 569 1.18 -16.01 4.41
N ARG A 570 0.59 -15.99 3.20
CA ARG A 570 -0.43 -16.99 2.80
C ARG A 570 0.13 -18.39 2.55
N SER A 571 1.43 -18.50 2.34
CA SER A 571 2.10 -19.78 2.06
C SER A 571 2.67 -20.44 3.32
N GLY A 572 2.53 -19.82 4.50
CA GLY A 572 3.17 -20.27 5.74
C GLY A 572 4.71 -20.20 5.71
N ILE A 573 5.29 -19.61 4.65
CA ILE A 573 6.75 -19.55 4.48
C ILE A 573 7.38 -18.65 5.55
N LEU A 574 6.75 -17.50 5.85
CA LEU A 574 7.28 -16.59 6.86
C LEU A 574 7.31 -17.24 8.25
N GLU A 575 6.21 -17.89 8.63
CA GLU A 575 6.07 -18.61 9.90
C GLU A 575 7.15 -19.67 10.06
N LYS A 576 7.33 -20.55 9.05
CA LYS A 576 8.38 -21.58 9.07
C LYS A 576 9.78 -21.00 9.20
N LYS A 577 10.04 -19.86 8.56
CA LYS A 577 11.34 -19.19 8.62
C LYS A 577 11.58 -18.47 9.95
N LEU A 578 10.54 -17.89 10.54
CA LEU A 578 10.60 -17.34 11.89
C LEU A 578 10.85 -18.45 12.92
N LEU A 579 10.19 -19.60 12.80
CA LEU A 579 10.45 -20.77 13.64
C LEU A 579 11.89 -21.27 13.51
N ALA A 580 12.39 -21.37 12.28
CA ALA A 580 13.77 -21.77 12.01
C ALA A 580 14.81 -20.77 12.58
N SER A 581 14.41 -19.53 12.85
CA SER A 581 15.28 -18.52 13.47
C SER A 581 15.40 -18.71 15.00
N GLY A 582 14.63 -19.64 15.58
CA GLY A 582 14.67 -20.01 17.00
C GLY A 582 13.91 -19.05 17.92
N GLY A 583 13.79 -19.42 19.20
CA GLY A 583 13.33 -18.52 20.27
C GLY A 583 11.83 -18.28 20.41
N MET A 584 10.98 -19.03 19.69
CA MET A 584 9.51 -18.96 19.80
C MET A 584 8.81 -20.30 19.50
N THR A 585 7.57 -20.45 19.99
CA THR A 585 6.68 -21.58 19.69
C THR A 585 6.03 -21.43 18.30
N GLU A 586 5.49 -22.53 17.74
CA GLU A 586 4.76 -22.52 16.46
C GLU A 586 3.61 -21.52 16.46
N GLU A 587 2.80 -21.53 17.52
CA GLU A 587 1.71 -20.57 17.70
C GLU A 587 2.20 -19.12 17.71
N ALA A 588 3.27 -18.82 18.46
CA ALA A 588 3.83 -17.48 18.53
C ALA A 588 4.39 -17.02 17.18
N ALA A 589 4.99 -17.92 16.40
CA ALA A 589 5.45 -17.63 15.05
C ALA A 589 4.30 -17.35 14.08
N GLY A 590 3.21 -18.12 14.16
CA GLY A 590 1.99 -17.90 13.38
C GLY A 590 1.40 -16.51 13.65
N ILE A 591 1.28 -16.13 14.92
CA ILE A 591 0.80 -14.80 15.34
C ILE A 591 1.72 -13.69 14.81
N LEU A 592 3.04 -13.83 14.99
CA LEU A 592 4.01 -12.84 14.53
C LEU A 592 4.01 -12.69 13.00
N ALA A 593 3.96 -13.81 12.26
CA ALA A 593 3.86 -13.83 10.80
C ALA A 593 2.56 -13.18 10.29
N ALA A 594 1.44 -13.39 11.00
CA ALA A 594 0.16 -12.78 10.64
C ALA A 594 0.17 -11.25 10.76
N ARG A 595 0.92 -10.72 11.74
CA ARG A 595 1.08 -9.28 12.05
C ARG A 595 2.18 -8.59 11.25
N PHE A 596 3.08 -9.37 10.65
CA PHE A 596 4.22 -8.83 9.94
C PHE A 596 3.81 -7.95 8.75
N SER A 597 4.32 -6.72 8.75
CA SER A 597 4.30 -5.79 7.63
C SER A 597 5.42 -4.77 7.82
N LEU A 598 5.89 -4.12 6.74
CA LEU A 598 6.87 -3.03 6.92
C LEU A 598 6.32 -1.88 7.77
N ALA A 599 5.00 -1.69 7.83
CA ALA A 599 4.39 -0.64 8.65
C ALA A 599 4.41 -0.98 10.15
N THR A 600 4.16 -2.24 10.51
CA THR A 600 4.24 -2.72 11.90
C THR A 600 5.68 -2.81 12.37
N VAL A 601 6.61 -3.31 11.54
CA VAL A 601 8.06 -3.28 11.82
C VAL A 601 8.55 -1.85 12.07
N ARG A 602 8.20 -0.90 11.19
CA ARG A 602 8.55 0.51 11.34
C ARG A 602 8.03 1.10 12.65
N ALA A 603 6.77 0.82 13.00
CA ALA A 603 6.17 1.30 14.23
C ALA A 603 6.87 0.71 15.46
N THR A 604 7.13 -0.61 15.45
CA THR A 604 7.85 -1.29 16.53
C THR A 604 9.27 -0.79 16.68
N ALA A 605 10.02 -0.60 15.60
CA ALA A 605 11.38 -0.04 15.67
C ALA A 605 11.40 1.37 16.27
N ALA A 606 10.44 2.22 15.90
CA ALA A 606 10.32 3.56 16.45
C ALA A 606 9.94 3.54 17.95
N VAL A 607 8.99 2.68 18.35
CA VAL A 607 8.60 2.52 19.76
C VAL A 607 9.73 1.93 20.60
N VAL A 608 10.51 0.98 20.09
CA VAL A 608 11.71 0.46 20.77
C VAL A 608 12.73 1.57 21.01
N ALA A 609 12.97 2.44 20.02
CA ALA A 609 13.88 3.58 20.19
C ALA A 609 13.38 4.56 21.26
N TYR A 610 12.06 4.82 21.29
CA TYR A 610 11.43 5.64 22.34
C TYR A 610 11.51 4.98 23.73
N ILE A 611 11.28 3.68 23.84
CA ILE A 611 11.40 2.93 25.09
C ILE A 611 12.81 3.07 25.67
N ARG A 612 13.85 2.94 24.83
CA ARG A 612 15.25 3.04 25.25
C ARG A 612 15.61 4.46 25.71
N ARG A 613 15.03 5.48 25.07
CA ARG A 613 15.22 6.89 25.42
C ARG A 613 13.90 7.64 25.21
N PRO A 614 13.08 7.80 26.26
CA PRO A 614 11.76 8.43 26.15
C PRO A 614 11.88 9.90 25.78
N ASP A 615 11.78 10.18 24.47
CA ASP A 615 11.84 11.51 23.89
C ASP A 615 10.90 11.57 22.68
N ILE A 616 9.81 12.32 22.82
CA ILE A 616 8.75 12.47 21.82
C ILE A 616 9.27 13.22 20.58
N GLN A 617 10.15 14.20 20.77
CA GLN A 617 10.76 14.93 19.66
C GLN A 617 11.68 13.99 18.87
N LYS A 618 12.50 13.18 19.57
CA LYS A 618 13.36 12.21 18.91
C LYS A 618 12.56 11.13 18.17
N LEU A 619 11.45 10.67 18.75
CA LEU A 619 10.53 9.74 18.08
C LEU A 619 9.97 10.32 16.77
N SER A 620 9.58 11.60 16.78
CA SER A 620 9.12 12.33 15.59
C SER A 620 10.19 12.40 14.50
N GLU A 621 11.44 12.68 14.88
CA GLU A 621 12.60 12.69 13.98
C GLU A 621 12.87 11.30 13.37
N ILE A 622 12.86 10.25 14.19
CA ILE A 622 13.07 8.85 13.76
C ILE A 622 12.01 8.44 12.74
N LEU A 623 10.75 8.85 12.94
CA LEU A 623 9.66 8.59 12.00
C LEU A 623 9.71 9.48 10.75
N GLY A 624 10.55 10.52 10.73
CA GLY A 624 10.73 11.44 9.61
C GLY A 624 9.56 12.41 9.42
N HIS A 625 8.94 12.84 10.51
CA HIS A 625 7.92 13.88 10.50
C HIS A 625 8.57 15.27 10.34
N LYS A 626 7.90 16.20 9.62
CA LYS A 626 8.46 17.54 9.34
C LYS A 626 8.41 18.46 10.57
N LYS A 627 7.35 18.30 11.37
CA LYS A 627 7.12 19.01 12.63
C LYS A 627 6.66 17.98 13.64
N LEU A 628 6.89 18.28 14.92
CA LEU A 628 6.27 17.53 16.00
C LEU A 628 4.75 17.67 15.89
N ASP A 629 4.07 16.54 15.73
CA ASP A 629 2.61 16.44 15.69
C ASP A 629 2.20 15.24 16.54
N ILE A 630 1.68 15.53 17.72
CA ILE A 630 1.31 14.53 18.74
C ILE A 630 0.23 13.60 18.20
N ARG A 631 -0.74 14.11 17.42
CA ARG A 631 -1.82 13.30 16.82
C ARG A 631 -1.30 12.28 15.81
N LEU A 632 -0.15 12.55 15.19
CA LEU A 632 0.52 11.58 14.32
C LEU A 632 1.32 10.55 15.12
N LEU A 633 1.92 10.95 16.25
CA LEU A 633 2.69 10.06 17.12
C LEU A 633 1.82 9.07 17.89
N GLU A 634 0.62 9.46 18.30
CA GLU A 634 -0.39 8.58 18.93
C GLU A 634 -0.75 7.36 18.05
N ARG A 635 -0.49 7.43 16.73
CA ARG A 635 -0.68 6.29 15.82
C ARG A 635 0.43 5.25 15.89
N TYR A 636 1.55 5.60 16.51
CA TYR A 636 2.75 4.76 16.62
C TYR A 636 2.99 4.34 18.06
N LEU A 637 2.84 5.27 19.00
CA LEU A 637 2.98 5.05 20.43
C LEU A 637 1.58 4.83 21.03
N PRO A 638 1.23 3.59 21.42
CA PRO A 638 -0.04 3.29 22.07
C PRO A 638 -0.24 4.14 23.33
N ALA A 639 -1.44 4.69 23.53
CA ALA A 639 -1.77 5.52 24.68
C ALA A 639 -1.41 4.89 26.05
N PRO A 640 -1.59 3.56 26.27
CA PRO A 640 -1.19 2.92 27.52
C PRO A 640 0.31 3.01 27.79
N LEU A 641 1.15 2.86 26.75
CA LEU A 641 2.61 3.02 26.87
C LEU A 641 2.99 4.48 27.10
N LEU A 642 2.38 5.42 26.38
CA LEU A 642 2.64 6.85 26.58
C LEU A 642 2.33 7.26 28.02
N ARG A 643 1.16 6.89 28.52
CA ARG A 643 0.73 7.18 29.90
C ARG A 643 1.67 6.60 30.94
N TYR A 644 2.12 5.36 30.77
CA TYR A 644 3.10 4.74 31.66
C TYR A 644 4.38 5.59 31.77
N PHE A 645 4.93 6.05 30.63
CA PHE A 645 6.11 6.90 30.65
C PHE A 645 5.83 8.29 31.24
N GLU A 646 4.69 8.91 30.91
CA GLU A 646 4.29 10.21 31.48
C GLU A 646 4.13 10.14 33.01
N GLU A 647 3.43 9.12 33.52
CA GLU A 647 3.25 8.89 34.95
C GLU A 647 4.60 8.65 35.64
N ARG A 648 5.52 7.89 35.01
CA ARG A 648 6.89 7.72 35.51
C ARG A 648 7.65 9.06 35.59
N TRP A 649 7.57 9.92 34.58
CA TRP A 649 8.21 11.23 34.60
C TRP A 649 7.67 12.12 35.71
N VAL A 650 6.35 12.13 35.92
CA VAL A 650 5.72 12.87 37.03
C VAL A 650 6.22 12.35 38.38
N ARG A 651 6.28 11.02 38.58
CA ARG A 651 6.82 10.42 39.82
C ARG A 651 8.28 10.80 40.06
N LEU A 652 9.13 10.74 39.03
CA LEU A 652 10.54 11.15 39.13
C LEU A 652 10.68 12.63 39.51
N PHE A 653 9.89 13.50 38.89
CA PHE A 653 9.90 14.93 39.19
C PHE A 653 9.44 15.22 40.63
N GLN A 654 8.34 14.61 41.07
CA GLN A 654 7.83 14.74 42.44
C GLN A 654 8.84 14.21 43.47
N CYS A 655 9.50 13.08 43.19
CA CYS A 655 10.56 12.55 44.03
C CYS A 655 11.76 13.52 44.12
N GLY A 656 12.13 14.17 43.02
CA GLY A 656 13.14 15.23 43.00
C GLY A 656 12.78 16.42 43.90
N ILE A 657 11.52 16.87 43.88
CA ILE A 657 11.02 17.92 44.77
C ILE A 657 11.11 17.49 46.24
N LEU A 658 10.70 16.26 46.56
CA LEU A 658 10.78 15.71 47.92
C LEU A 658 12.23 15.66 48.41
N VAL A 659 13.16 15.21 47.56
CA VAL A 659 14.58 15.15 47.88
C VAL A 659 15.15 16.54 48.20
N GLU A 660 14.83 17.54 47.38
CA GLU A 660 15.31 18.91 47.61
C GLU A 660 14.67 19.54 48.86
N ALA A 661 13.36 19.39 49.02
CA ALA A 661 12.61 19.94 50.16
C ALA A 661 13.04 19.34 51.50
N LEU A 662 13.48 18.07 51.50
CA LEU A 662 13.86 17.33 52.70
C LEU A 662 15.37 17.14 52.85
N LYS A 663 16.21 17.84 52.09
CA LYS A 663 17.66 17.61 52.07
C LYS A 663 18.33 17.72 53.45
N GLU A 664 17.82 18.58 54.33
CA GLU A 664 18.29 18.74 55.72
C GLU A 664 17.45 17.94 56.74
N SER A 665 16.44 17.20 56.30
CA SER A 665 15.51 16.46 57.17
C SER A 665 16.04 15.05 57.44
N LYS A 666 16.01 14.65 58.71
CA LYS A 666 16.28 13.26 59.12
C LYS A 666 15.31 12.23 58.52
N TYR A 667 14.21 12.67 57.92
CA TYR A 667 13.20 11.82 57.26
C TYR A 667 13.33 11.76 55.74
N LEU A 668 14.38 12.33 55.14
CA LEU A 668 14.62 12.36 53.70
C LEU A 668 14.43 10.99 53.02
N LEU A 669 15.16 9.98 53.49
CA LEU A 669 15.14 8.63 52.91
C LEU A 669 13.75 7.97 52.97
N PRO A 670 13.10 7.84 54.14
CA PRO A 670 11.77 7.21 54.21
C PRO A 670 10.69 8.00 53.48
N ALA A 671 10.77 9.33 53.43
CA ALA A 671 9.78 10.17 52.74
C ALA A 671 9.93 10.15 51.21
N ALA A 672 11.16 10.07 50.70
CA ALA A 672 11.43 9.95 49.27
C ALA A 672 11.39 8.49 48.76
N GLY A 673 11.22 7.51 49.66
CA GLY A 673 11.09 6.10 49.33
C GLY A 673 12.43 5.35 49.14
N PHE A 674 13.55 5.92 49.59
CA PHE A 674 14.87 5.29 49.52
C PHE A 674 15.18 4.52 50.81
N LYS A 675 15.83 3.35 50.67
CA LYS A 675 16.29 2.55 51.81
C LYS A 675 17.71 2.93 52.24
N THR A 676 18.51 3.46 51.30
CA THR A 676 19.91 3.80 51.54
C THR A 676 20.31 5.14 50.90
N LEU A 677 21.37 5.76 51.42
CA LEU A 677 21.99 6.94 50.79
C LEU A 677 22.57 6.64 49.40
N HIS A 678 22.92 5.37 49.13
CA HIS A 678 23.41 4.96 47.81
C HIS A 678 22.31 5.05 46.75
N GLU A 679 21.11 4.54 47.04
CA GLU A 679 19.94 4.64 46.15
C GLU A 679 19.56 6.11 45.90
N LEU A 680 19.59 6.95 46.94
CA LEU A 680 19.37 8.40 46.81
C LEU A 680 20.43 9.04 45.90
N ASN A 681 21.71 8.72 46.08
CA ASN A 681 22.79 9.26 45.28
C ASN A 681 22.72 8.80 43.81
N GLU A 682 22.34 7.55 43.57
CA GLU A 682 22.09 7.01 42.23
C GLU A 682 20.90 7.76 41.58
N PHE A 683 19.81 7.96 42.31
CA PHE A 683 18.67 8.74 41.85
C PHE A 683 19.08 10.18 41.49
N ILE A 684 19.79 10.90 42.37
CA ILE A 684 20.23 12.27 42.13
C ILE A 684 21.16 12.32 40.89
N SER A 685 22.10 11.38 40.78
CA SER A 685 23.06 11.35 39.68
C SER A 685 22.40 11.16 38.30
N ASN A 686 21.29 10.40 38.28
CA ASN A 686 20.57 10.02 37.07
C ASN A 686 19.36 10.91 36.75
N HIS A 687 18.73 11.51 37.75
CA HIS A 687 17.41 12.14 37.64
C HIS A 687 17.31 13.54 38.25
N ALA A 688 18.25 13.97 39.09
CA ALA A 688 18.22 15.35 39.59
C ALA A 688 18.40 16.33 38.42
N LEU A 689 17.66 17.44 38.49
CA LEU A 689 17.86 18.58 37.62
C LEU A 689 19.28 19.11 37.86
N LYS A 690 20.23 18.74 36.99
CA LYS A 690 21.59 19.29 37.04
C LYS A 690 21.51 20.78 36.66
N TRP A 691 21.50 21.64 37.67
CA TRP A 691 21.66 23.07 37.47
C TRP A 691 23.10 23.34 37.03
N VAL A 692 23.31 23.71 35.77
CA VAL A 692 24.62 24.14 35.29
C VAL A 692 24.79 25.61 35.69
N ASP A 693 25.67 25.87 36.66
CA ASP A 693 26.05 27.22 37.01
C ASP A 693 26.84 27.85 35.85
N ARG A 694 26.18 28.72 35.08
CA ARG A 694 26.79 29.40 33.91
C ARG A 694 27.81 30.48 34.29
N LYS A 695 28.09 30.72 35.58
CA LYS A 695 29.01 31.79 36.01
C LYS A 695 30.51 31.43 36.01
N GLY A 696 30.92 30.26 35.51
CA GLY A 696 32.33 29.83 35.57
C GLY A 696 33.00 29.31 34.29
N ALA A 697 32.29 29.10 33.18
CA ALA A 697 32.87 28.44 32.01
C ALA A 697 33.29 29.42 30.91
N ALA A 698 34.40 30.14 31.14
CA ALA A 698 35.23 30.62 30.03
C ALA A 698 36.07 29.44 29.52
N VAL A 699 35.45 28.55 28.74
CA VAL A 699 36.16 27.54 27.97
C VAL A 699 35.62 27.61 26.55
N GLU A 700 36.54 27.88 25.62
CA GLU A 700 36.30 27.88 24.18
C GLU A 700 35.56 26.61 23.75
N ALA A 701 34.26 26.74 23.51
CA ALA A 701 33.43 25.65 23.06
C ALA A 701 33.68 25.41 21.57
N LYS A 702 34.42 24.35 21.27
CA LYS A 702 34.29 23.66 19.98
C LYS A 702 32.82 23.31 19.77
N THR A 703 32.32 23.68 18.60
CA THR A 703 30.96 23.51 18.10
C THR A 703 30.37 22.13 18.36
N GLY A 704 29.24 22.09 19.08
CA GLY A 704 28.30 20.98 19.01
C GLY A 704 27.70 20.53 20.34
N HIS A 705 26.87 21.36 20.99
CA HIS A 705 25.92 20.84 21.97
C HIS A 705 24.56 21.54 21.92
N LEU A 706 23.51 20.71 22.00
CA LEU A 706 22.11 21.04 22.18
C LEU A 706 21.86 21.79 23.50
N PHE A 707 20.78 22.59 23.50
CA PHE A 707 20.14 23.32 24.61
C PHE A 707 20.67 24.73 24.94
N ASP A 708 20.44 25.67 24.01
CA ASP A 708 20.52 27.12 24.29
C ASP A 708 19.19 27.74 24.75
N SER A 709 18.09 26.97 24.75
CA SER A 709 16.76 27.47 25.12
C SER A 709 16.13 26.66 26.25
N VAL A 710 15.72 27.34 27.31
CA VAL A 710 14.84 26.78 28.34
C VAL A 710 13.39 27.08 27.96
N VAL A 711 12.53 26.07 28.02
CA VAL A 711 11.10 26.22 27.72
C VAL A 711 10.35 26.32 29.04
N PHE A 712 9.61 27.41 29.22
CA PHE A 712 8.80 27.66 30.41
C PHE A 712 7.31 27.54 30.06
N SER A 713 6.56 26.77 30.86
CA SER A 713 5.11 26.89 30.86
C SER A 713 4.71 28.08 31.72
N ILE A 714 3.94 29.01 31.18
CA ILE A 714 3.41 30.15 31.93
C ILE A 714 1.90 30.04 32.03
N SER A 715 1.38 30.32 33.22
CA SER A 715 -0.04 30.47 33.52
C SER A 715 -0.24 31.74 34.35
N VAL A 716 -1.48 32.19 34.50
CA VAL A 716 -1.79 33.35 35.36
C VAL A 716 -1.29 33.09 36.79
N GLU A 717 -1.46 31.88 37.31
CA GLU A 717 -1.06 31.48 38.67
C GLU A 717 0.46 31.50 38.83
N THR A 718 1.20 31.01 37.82
CA THR A 718 2.67 31.01 37.84
C THR A 718 3.23 32.42 37.81
N LEU A 719 2.66 33.29 36.96
CA LEU A 719 3.05 34.70 36.88
C LEU A 719 2.67 35.46 38.14
N MET A 720 1.52 35.16 38.75
CA MET A 720 1.07 35.74 40.02
C MET A 720 2.08 35.41 41.13
N LEU A 721 2.54 34.16 41.23
CA LEU A 721 3.57 33.78 42.20
C LEU A 721 4.87 34.58 42.01
N LEU A 722 5.33 34.75 40.77
CA LEU A 722 6.54 35.51 40.47
C LEU A 722 6.38 37.01 40.78
N VAL A 723 5.21 37.58 40.50
CA VAL A 723 4.87 38.96 40.89
C VAL A 723 4.85 39.09 42.41
N SER A 724 4.29 38.12 43.13
CA SER A 724 4.27 38.11 44.60
C SER A 724 5.66 37.96 45.22
N ILE A 725 6.53 37.13 44.66
CA ILE A 725 7.93 37.00 45.13
C ILE A 725 8.66 38.32 44.94
N ARG A 726 8.51 38.95 43.76
CA ARG A 726 9.09 40.27 43.51
C ARG A 726 8.61 41.31 44.50
N ALA A 727 7.29 41.41 44.69
CA ALA A 727 6.71 42.34 45.65
C ALA A 727 7.15 42.06 47.09
N ALA A 728 7.27 40.80 47.50
CA ALA A 728 7.73 40.43 48.84
C ALA A 728 9.19 40.84 49.06
N VAL A 729 10.06 40.63 48.06
CA VAL A 729 11.48 41.05 48.12
C VAL A 729 11.62 42.57 48.07
N GLU A 730 10.84 43.27 47.25
CA GLU A 730 10.82 44.74 47.18
C GLU A 730 10.40 45.39 48.52
N ASN A 731 9.51 44.73 49.26
CA ASN A 731 9.00 45.20 50.55
C ASN A 731 9.76 44.61 51.76
N ALA A 732 10.88 43.93 51.53
CA ALA A 732 11.66 43.32 52.61
C ALA A 732 12.34 44.38 53.49
N ASP A 733 12.26 44.20 54.80
CA ASP A 733 12.83 45.10 55.82
C ASP A 733 14.26 44.72 56.25
N ARG A 734 14.77 43.60 55.73
CA ARG A 734 16.13 43.08 55.99
C ARG A 734 16.68 42.35 54.76
N PRO A 735 18.00 42.07 54.71
CA PRO A 735 18.59 41.35 53.58
C PRO A 735 17.88 40.01 53.32
N VAL A 736 17.45 39.80 52.09
CA VAL A 736 16.77 38.58 51.62
C VAL A 736 17.79 37.50 51.26
N SER A 737 17.34 36.25 51.15
CA SER A 737 18.22 35.16 50.75
C SER A 737 18.64 35.30 49.29
N LYS A 738 19.84 34.81 48.97
CA LYS A 738 20.39 34.84 47.60
C LYS A 738 19.50 34.10 46.59
N LEU A 739 18.71 33.14 47.08
CA LEU A 739 17.72 32.43 46.28
C LEU A 739 16.53 33.34 45.92
N ALA A 740 16.04 34.14 46.87
CA ALA A 740 15.00 35.13 46.62
C ALA A 740 15.45 36.17 45.59
N GLU A 741 16.69 36.67 45.69
CA GLU A 741 17.29 37.58 44.69
C GLU A 741 17.34 36.94 43.29
N MET A 742 17.71 35.66 43.20
CA MET A 742 17.73 34.93 41.93
C MET A 742 16.34 34.79 41.32
N TRP A 743 15.31 34.52 42.12
CA TRP A 743 13.93 34.41 41.63
C TRP A 743 13.38 35.75 41.15
N VAL A 744 13.80 36.87 41.78
CA VAL A 744 13.47 38.22 41.30
C VAL A 744 14.14 38.53 39.96
N ASP A 745 15.44 38.30 39.80
CA ASP A 745 16.13 38.49 38.51
C ASP A 745 15.51 37.62 37.41
N TYR A 746 15.15 36.39 37.76
CA TYR A 746 14.45 35.49 36.85
C TYR A 746 13.07 36.03 36.43
N ALA A 747 12.26 36.48 37.39
CA ALA A 747 10.93 37.04 37.14
C ALA A 747 11.00 38.25 36.21
N GLU A 748 11.93 39.19 36.48
CA GLU A 748 12.13 40.38 35.67
C GLU A 748 12.51 40.06 34.21
N ARG A 749 13.44 39.11 34.00
CA ARG A 749 13.81 38.66 32.65
C ARG A 749 12.64 38.03 31.91
N LEU A 750 11.84 37.23 32.60
CA LEU A 750 10.66 36.61 32.00
C LEU A 750 9.59 37.65 31.65
N PHE A 751 9.36 38.63 32.53
CA PHE A 751 8.42 39.72 32.27
C PHE A 751 8.86 40.57 31.07
N ALA A 752 10.14 40.93 31.01
CA ALA A 752 10.73 41.61 29.87
C ALA A 752 10.57 40.79 28.58
N TYR A 753 10.87 39.49 28.62
CA TYR A 753 10.68 38.60 27.46
C TYR A 753 9.22 38.53 27.00
N ILE A 754 8.24 38.46 27.92
CA ILE A 754 6.81 38.46 27.57
C ILE A 754 6.43 39.79 26.91
N GLN A 755 6.89 40.91 27.45
CA GLN A 755 6.60 42.25 26.94
C GLN A 755 7.24 42.49 25.57
N ASP A 756 8.49 42.07 25.39
CA ASP A 756 9.31 42.36 24.20
C ASP A 756 9.35 41.21 23.18
N SER A 757 8.52 40.17 23.35
CA SER A 757 8.48 39.00 22.47
C SER A 757 8.19 39.35 21.00
N ILE A 758 8.96 38.74 20.08
CA ILE A 758 8.76 38.85 18.63
C ILE A 758 8.63 37.44 18.03
N PRO A 759 7.49 37.10 17.38
CA PRO A 759 6.29 37.92 17.23
C PRO A 759 5.57 38.16 18.57
N PRO A 760 4.80 39.25 18.70
CA PRO A 760 4.06 39.57 19.92
C PRO A 760 3.15 38.43 20.37
N ARG A 761 3.19 38.09 21.66
CA ARG A 761 2.32 37.10 22.30
C ARG A 761 1.29 37.77 23.19
N ASP A 762 0.21 38.24 22.58
CA ASP A 762 -0.86 38.98 23.29
C ASP A 762 -1.55 38.11 24.36
N ASP A 763 -1.59 36.80 24.16
CA ASP A 763 -2.05 35.84 25.16
C ASP A 763 -1.19 35.86 26.44
N PHE A 764 0.14 35.90 26.29
CA PHE A 764 1.06 35.97 27.42
C PHE A 764 1.04 37.34 28.11
N ARG A 765 0.90 38.41 27.33
CA ARG A 765 0.72 39.77 27.88
C ARG A 765 -0.57 39.87 28.70
N ALA A 766 -1.67 39.30 28.20
CA ALA A 766 -2.94 39.24 28.92
C ALA A 766 -2.81 38.43 30.23
N MET A 767 -2.09 37.31 30.23
CA MET A 767 -1.82 36.54 31.44
C MET A 767 -0.97 37.32 32.46
N LEU A 768 0.06 38.05 32.02
CA LEU A 768 0.89 38.89 32.88
C LEU A 768 0.11 40.08 33.45
N ALA A 769 -0.77 40.70 32.64
CA ALA A 769 -1.66 41.77 33.11
C ALA A 769 -2.64 41.23 34.18
N ALA A 770 -3.29 40.10 33.91
CA ALA A 770 -4.19 39.45 34.86
C ALA A 770 -3.49 39.05 36.16
N ALA A 771 -2.22 38.63 36.09
CA ALA A 771 -1.40 38.34 37.27
C ALA A 771 -1.07 39.60 38.09
N LYS A 772 -0.81 40.74 37.44
CA LYS A 772 -0.53 42.03 38.10
C LYS A 772 -1.77 42.71 38.69
N GLU A 773 -2.95 42.47 38.12
CA GLU A 773 -4.23 43.03 38.59
C GLU A 773 -4.77 42.30 39.83
N ARG A 774 -4.39 41.03 40.05
CA ARG A 774 -4.76 40.31 41.26
C ARG A 774 -3.92 40.84 42.42
N ASP A 775 -4.57 41.18 43.53
CA ASP A 775 -3.90 41.67 44.73
C ASP A 775 -2.97 40.57 45.28
N CYS A 776 -1.67 40.75 45.05
CA CYS A 776 -0.61 39.77 45.27
C CYS A 776 0.00 39.88 46.68
N ILE A 777 -0.44 40.87 47.47
CA ILE A 777 0.10 41.19 48.79
C ILE A 777 -0.38 40.13 49.79
N GLY A 778 0.52 39.19 50.13
CA GLY A 778 0.28 38.15 51.14
C GLY A 778 0.38 36.70 50.65
N LEU A 779 0.70 36.44 49.39
CA LEU A 779 0.90 35.08 48.85
C LEU A 779 2.23 34.44 49.27
N ILE A 780 3.23 35.25 49.63
CA ILE A 780 4.55 34.78 50.08
C ILE A 780 4.69 35.18 51.55
N TYR A 781 4.88 34.19 52.41
CA TYR A 781 5.18 34.43 53.83
C TYR A 781 6.54 35.13 53.96
N PRO A 782 6.70 36.15 54.83
CA PRO A 782 7.97 36.86 55.01
C PRO A 782 9.14 35.92 55.30
N GLU A 783 8.92 34.85 56.06
CA GLU A 783 9.95 33.85 56.38
C GLU A 783 10.53 33.16 55.14
N ALA A 784 9.78 33.05 54.04
CA ALA A 784 10.18 32.36 52.83
C ALA A 784 11.21 33.13 51.98
N ILE A 785 11.30 34.46 52.13
CA ILE A 785 12.32 35.29 51.43
C ILE A 785 13.58 35.50 52.27
N TYR A 786 13.54 35.11 53.55
CA TYR A 786 14.67 35.24 54.48
C TYR A 786 15.38 33.91 54.77
N ALA A 787 14.71 32.77 54.52
CA ALA A 787 15.32 31.44 54.48
C ALA A 787 16.18 31.27 53.22
#